data_AF-A0A3B4ZPQ9-F1
#
_entry.id   AF-A0A3B4ZPQ9-F1
#
_cell.length_a   1.000
_cell.length_b   1.000
_cell.length_c   1.000
_cell.angle_alpha   90.00
_cell.angle_beta   90.00
_cell.angle_gamma   90.00
#
_symmetry.space_group_name_H-M   'P 1'
#
loop_
_entity.id
_entity.type
_entity.pdbx_description
1 polymer ?
#
loop_
_entity_poly.entity_id
_entity_poly.type
_entity_poly.pdbx_seq_one_letter_code
_entity_poly.pdbx_strand_id
1 'polypeptide(L)'
;MDRRGSVAEPQSGLPSPSPRDPLLSPDSHMDVQGYKWVRWRVWLCRLAAVLSLGLLLVVFHWRPRLAVLARCCCCPLALADVLLLRDAFGQQHVVEVATEEVEEGSLELVGQLEDAEWRDTAQLYKEEKTLLRYYLFEGLRYVWLDRKGAFCRVSVLNEDWTCKDLYGFQKGLSPLEQSLRRRMYGANIIDVPVKPYVRLLFEEVLNPFYVFQVFSIILWTIDNYYFYALCIFVISVISISISLYETRKQSVTLRNMAQLVTNVTIRRNSGEEQLVSSVDLVPGDCLIIPQEGLLLPCDAALLAGECLVNESMLTGESVPVLKTPLPAGEGRYSSDTERRHTLFCGTQLIQAKGGTLGGGGAVAVVTSTGFFTAKGNLISSILYPQPINFRFYQDAVKFLLILAFVALIGTVYIFVILIRTEVSASSRVRQIVFTWHSALKTASSLTCWLCVQVTWLELIIRSLDIVTVAVPPALPAAITTGTIYAQRRLKSRGIFCISPPRINICGKVSLFCFDKTGTLTEEGLDVWGVMEGGTAGFSELVPEPTLLLPGPMLSGLACCHTVTLLRGQPLGDPLELKMVESTGWSLQEPEGDGNVLDAEFGGHKVLAVMRPPAEGISTSEAVAIVQRFPFSSALQRMSVVTVAQGGRSALAFIKGSPEMVASLCRAETVPAQFSSKLRSFSSEGLRVLALAYKPVDVNSDLKTIKREEVERDMQFLGLLMMKNLVKPESAKVINVLRLAHIRTVMVTGDNILTAVNVAKSCGMLGSDEKVIFVIATGHTAQSVPSLRFSLEDGGTAATQSSIEVLTQGLYQGGFGYHLAINGKSFAALCEYFPEYLPKVLMRATIFARMAPDQKTQLVKELQKLNYRVGMCGDGANDCGALRAADVGVSLSEAEASVASPFTSKTENISCVPLLIREGRCSLVTSVSLFRYMAMYSLIQFCSVLILSTVKTSVADLQFLYSDLFLVTLLAIVMGKGDPSEELHPCRPPASLLTLPVLGSLFIHTCMTVLGQLAALFITTSQDWYIPLNSTVFGTANLPNMENTSVFDLSGFQYIIMAVVVTKGYPHKKPLYHNLVFLGLLFVHFALMTWLVLYPGPFFSRQLQLYNITDMDFKMLLVAVAALNFLVCFVVEVLIDLGMLNCLRLLRGRRQSKKQYKRLNVVLSDSASWPPLNRTLSPTSHTIACLS
;
A
#
# COMPACT_ATOMS: atom_id res chain seq x y z
N MET A 1 1.20 42.60 0.84
CA MET A 1 1.84 43.10 2.07
C MET A 1 2.23 41.87 2.89
N ASP A 2 3.43 41.37 2.63
CA ASP A 2 3.99 40.18 3.26
C ASP A 2 5.20 40.59 4.11
N ARG A 3 5.14 40.31 5.41
CA ARG A 3 6.28 40.37 6.33
C ARG A 3 6.10 39.32 7.41
N ARG A 4 6.77 38.18 7.27
CA ARG A 4 7.35 37.42 8.40
C ARG A 4 8.63 36.77 7.89
N GLY A 5 9.75 37.23 8.42
CA GLY A 5 11.10 36.83 8.03
C GLY A 5 11.40 35.39 8.40
N SER A 6 12.02 34.69 7.46
CA SER A 6 12.76 33.46 7.69
C SER A 6 14.15 33.82 8.19
N VAL A 7 14.49 33.32 9.37
CA VAL A 7 15.86 33.29 9.89
C VAL A 7 16.71 32.44 8.93
N ALA A 8 17.78 33.01 8.41
CA ALA A 8 18.75 32.33 7.55
C ALA A 8 19.62 31.38 8.38
N GLU A 9 19.67 30.10 8.00
CA GLU A 9 20.70 29.17 8.44
C GLU A 9 22.03 29.48 7.70
N PRO A 10 23.19 29.34 8.35
CA PRO A 10 24.49 29.60 7.72
C PRO A 10 24.83 28.49 6.72
N GLN A 11 25.12 28.88 5.49
CA GLN A 11 25.73 28.03 4.47
C GLN A 11 27.16 27.67 4.90
N SER A 12 27.41 26.40 5.21
CA SER A 12 28.76 25.86 5.30
C SER A 12 28.79 24.41 4.81
N GLY A 13 29.45 24.20 3.66
CA GLY A 13 29.71 22.89 3.06
C GLY A 13 29.54 22.92 1.54
N LEU A 14 30.66 22.92 0.81
CA LEU A 14 30.69 22.81 -0.65
C LEU A 14 29.87 21.59 -1.14
N PRO A 15 29.19 21.67 -2.29
CA PRO A 15 28.63 20.48 -2.94
C PRO A 15 29.80 19.64 -3.49
N SER A 16 29.89 18.39 -3.07
CA SER A 16 30.75 17.39 -3.72
C SER A 16 30.30 17.19 -5.17
N PRO A 17 31.21 17.09 -6.15
CA PRO A 17 30.84 16.80 -7.54
C PRO A 17 30.46 15.32 -7.66
N SER A 18 29.19 15.04 -7.91
CA SER A 18 28.72 13.70 -8.30
C SER A 18 28.73 13.58 -9.83
N PRO A 19 29.32 12.53 -10.44
CA PRO A 19 29.21 12.30 -11.87
C PRO A 19 27.76 11.95 -12.24
N ARG A 20 27.26 12.61 -13.27
CA ARG A 20 25.92 12.41 -13.84
C ARG A 20 25.98 11.23 -14.81
N ASP A 21 25.66 10.02 -14.34
CA ASP A 21 25.36 8.90 -15.24
C ASP A 21 23.84 8.75 -15.42
N PRO A 22 23.30 8.86 -16.65
CA PRO A 22 21.87 8.85 -16.93
C PRO A 22 21.21 7.45 -16.89
N LEU A 23 21.91 6.41 -16.44
CA LEU A 23 21.43 5.02 -16.42
C LEU A 23 20.92 4.53 -15.06
N LEU A 24 21.02 5.34 -14.00
CA LEU A 24 20.42 5.01 -12.70
C LEU A 24 18.94 5.38 -12.70
N SER A 25 18.09 4.37 -12.49
CA SER A 25 16.64 4.55 -12.30
C SER A 25 16.33 5.70 -11.33
N PRO A 26 15.41 6.62 -11.66
CA PRO A 26 15.18 7.86 -10.90
C PRO A 26 14.54 7.67 -9.50
N ASP A 27 14.35 6.44 -9.04
CA ASP A 27 13.60 6.11 -7.81
C ASP A 27 14.48 6.04 -6.53
N SER A 28 15.79 6.34 -6.57
CA SER A 28 16.68 6.21 -5.39
C SER A 28 17.70 7.33 -5.17
N HIS A 29 17.30 8.59 -5.28
CA HIS A 29 18.11 9.68 -4.70
C HIS A 29 17.89 9.75 -3.18
N MET A 30 18.57 8.89 -2.42
CA MET A 30 18.70 9.07 -0.97
C MET A 30 19.84 10.03 -0.68
N ASP A 31 19.55 11.10 0.06
CA ASP A 31 20.59 12.02 0.54
C ASP A 31 21.22 11.42 1.81
N VAL A 32 22.52 11.17 1.78
CA VAL A 32 23.28 10.44 2.82
C VAL A 32 24.29 11.39 3.46
N GLN A 33 24.19 11.59 4.77
CA GLN A 33 25.10 12.45 5.52
C GLN A 33 25.88 11.64 6.57
N GLY A 34 27.20 11.83 6.59
CA GLY A 34 28.13 11.13 7.48
C GLY A 34 28.36 11.83 8.82
N TYR A 35 28.39 11.04 9.90
CA TYR A 35 28.66 11.51 11.25
C TYR A 35 29.63 10.58 11.99
N LYS A 36 30.48 11.16 12.85
CA LYS A 36 31.46 10.44 13.69
C LYS A 36 31.17 10.65 15.17
N TRP A 37 31.36 9.61 15.99
CA TRP A 37 31.14 9.70 17.43
C TRP A 37 32.16 10.63 18.11
N VAL A 38 31.67 11.47 19.02
CA VAL A 38 32.52 12.33 19.85
C VAL A 38 32.38 11.94 21.32
N ARG A 39 33.41 11.31 21.89
CA ARG A 39 33.36 10.69 23.23
C ARG A 39 32.86 11.63 24.33
N TRP A 40 33.37 12.86 24.40
CA TRP A 40 32.94 13.82 25.44
C TRP A 40 31.49 14.25 25.28
N ARG A 41 31.00 14.39 24.04
CA ARG A 41 29.59 14.71 23.75
C ARG A 41 28.65 13.59 24.16
N VAL A 42 29.06 12.33 23.94
CA VAL A 42 28.32 11.15 24.40
C VAL A 42 28.25 11.11 25.92
N TRP A 43 29.38 11.33 26.61
CA TRP A 43 29.40 11.40 28.08
C TRP A 43 28.53 12.52 28.62
N LEU A 44 28.58 13.71 28.00
CA LEU A 44 27.71 14.82 28.35
C LEU A 44 26.22 14.47 28.15
N CYS A 45 25.86 13.81 27.05
CA CYS A 45 24.50 13.35 26.80
C CYS A 45 24.05 12.29 27.82
N ARG A 46 24.93 11.37 28.24
CA ARG A 46 24.64 10.38 29.29
C ARG A 46 24.44 11.04 30.66
N LEU A 47 25.30 12.00 31.01
CA LEU A 47 25.16 12.77 32.24
C LEU A 47 23.85 13.58 32.24
N ALA A 48 23.56 14.28 31.14
CA ALA A 48 22.32 15.03 30.96
C ALA A 48 21.08 14.12 30.96
N ALA A 49 21.19 12.90 30.44
CA ALA A 49 20.12 11.90 30.54
C ALA A 49 19.87 11.49 32.00
N VAL A 50 20.91 11.26 32.80
CA VAL A 50 20.76 10.93 34.23
C VAL A 50 20.17 12.13 34.99
N LEU A 51 20.69 13.33 34.77
CA LEU A 51 20.18 14.57 35.40
C LEU A 51 18.73 14.88 35.03
N SER A 52 18.30 14.49 33.83
CA SER A 52 16.91 14.64 33.37
C SER A 52 16.02 13.43 33.68
N LEU A 53 16.48 12.46 34.49
CA LEU A 53 15.76 11.23 34.79
C LEU A 53 15.31 10.46 33.53
N GLY A 54 16.09 10.53 32.45
CA GLY A 54 15.83 9.86 31.18
C GLY A 54 15.01 10.67 30.17
N LEU A 55 14.51 11.86 30.52
CA LEU A 55 13.66 12.67 29.63
C LEU A 55 14.38 13.06 28.33
N LEU A 56 15.69 13.33 28.40
CA LEU A 56 16.51 13.59 27.21
C LEU A 56 16.58 12.38 26.26
N LEU A 57 16.59 11.15 26.78
CA LEU A 57 16.60 9.94 25.96
C LEU A 57 15.26 9.75 25.23
N VAL A 58 14.14 10.13 25.85
CA VAL A 58 12.81 10.12 25.21
C VAL A 58 12.79 11.11 24.03
N VAL A 59 13.32 12.32 24.22
CA VAL A 59 13.44 13.31 23.13
C VAL A 59 14.30 12.76 22.00
N PHE A 60 15.42 12.11 22.32
CA PHE A 60 16.27 11.46 21.32
C PHE A 60 15.58 10.31 20.58
N HIS A 61 14.71 9.57 21.25
CA HIS A 61 13.90 8.52 20.62
C HIS A 61 12.89 9.10 19.61
N TRP A 62 12.17 10.16 19.96
CA TRP A 62 11.20 10.80 19.05
C TRP A 62 11.86 11.66 17.95
N ARG A 63 13.06 12.20 18.22
CA ARG A 63 13.84 13.04 17.30
C ARG A 63 15.27 12.51 17.16
N PRO A 64 15.47 11.41 16.41
CA PRO A 64 16.78 10.76 16.30
C PRO A 64 17.86 11.68 15.69
N ARG A 65 17.49 12.65 14.84
CA ARG A 65 18.43 13.68 14.34
C ARG A 65 19.06 14.49 15.47
N LEU A 66 18.28 14.90 16.48
CA LEU A 66 18.81 15.65 17.63
C LEU A 66 19.81 14.79 18.41
N ALA A 67 19.55 13.49 18.52
CA ALA A 67 20.45 12.54 19.15
C ALA A 67 21.79 12.42 18.40
N VAL A 68 21.77 12.43 17.06
CA VAL A 68 22.98 12.41 16.23
C VAL A 68 23.74 13.72 16.37
N LEU A 69 23.08 14.87 16.24
CA LEU A 69 23.71 16.19 16.39
C LEU A 69 24.32 16.42 17.77
N ALA A 70 23.65 15.92 18.82
CA ALA A 70 24.12 16.03 20.19
C ALA A 70 25.33 15.14 20.48
N ARG A 71 25.41 13.94 19.87
CA ARG A 71 26.45 12.93 20.18
C ARG A 71 27.61 12.88 19.17
N CYS A 72 27.40 13.39 17.96
CA CYS A 72 28.31 13.22 16.83
C CYS A 72 28.74 14.57 16.22
N CYS A 73 29.76 14.54 15.36
CA CYS A 73 30.13 15.64 14.46
C CYS A 73 29.99 15.21 13.00
N CYS A 74 29.74 16.17 12.09
CA CYS A 74 29.68 15.89 10.66
C CYS A 74 31.06 15.47 10.14
N CYS A 75 31.11 14.45 9.29
CA CYS A 75 32.34 13.96 8.68
C CYS A 75 32.10 13.44 7.24
N PRO A 76 33.17 13.30 6.43
CA PRO A 76 33.07 12.62 5.14
C PRO A 76 32.54 11.18 5.30
N LEU A 77 31.79 10.69 4.31
CA LEU A 77 31.20 9.34 4.33
C LEU A 77 32.23 8.24 4.60
N ALA A 78 33.44 8.41 4.07
CA ALA A 78 34.57 7.51 4.27
C ALA A 78 35.00 7.36 5.74
N LEU A 79 34.63 8.27 6.65
CA LEU A 79 35.01 8.25 8.07
C LEU A 79 33.78 8.21 8.99
N ALA A 80 32.59 7.94 8.45
CA ALA A 80 31.35 7.96 9.20
C ALA A 80 31.12 6.68 10.01
N ASP A 81 30.85 6.85 11.30
CA ASP A 81 30.39 5.76 12.18
C ASP A 81 28.85 5.65 12.16
N VAL A 82 28.18 6.77 11.87
CA VAL A 82 26.72 6.91 11.83
C VAL A 82 26.34 7.64 10.56
N LEU A 83 25.30 7.16 9.88
CA LEU A 83 24.74 7.78 8.69
C LEU A 83 23.33 8.31 8.99
N LEU A 84 23.05 9.51 8.52
CA LEU A 84 21.70 10.08 8.47
C LEU A 84 21.22 10.00 7.03
N LEU A 85 20.27 9.10 6.79
CA LEU A 85 19.63 8.89 5.49
C LEU A 85 18.37 9.75 5.40
N ARG A 86 18.20 10.46 4.29
CA ARG A 86 16.97 11.17 3.98
C ARG A 86 16.33 10.56 2.74
N ASP A 87 15.14 10.02 2.95
CA ASP A 87 14.34 9.41 1.89
C ASP A 87 13.64 10.47 1.01
N ALA A 88 13.14 10.06 -0.16
CA ALA A 88 12.42 10.88 -1.12
C ALA A 88 11.17 11.57 -0.53
N PHE A 89 10.57 10.99 0.52
CA PHE A 89 9.45 11.59 1.25
C PHE A 89 9.89 12.58 2.35
N GLY A 90 11.19 12.84 2.48
CA GLY A 90 11.77 13.76 3.46
C GLY A 90 11.85 13.19 4.88
N GLN A 91 11.56 11.90 5.08
CA GLN A 91 11.80 11.22 6.36
C GLN A 91 13.30 10.99 6.58
N GLN A 92 13.71 11.00 7.84
CA GLN A 92 15.10 10.88 8.24
C GLN A 92 15.30 9.61 9.06
N HIS A 93 16.26 8.78 8.64
CA HIS A 93 16.61 7.51 9.28
C HIS A 93 18.06 7.57 9.73
N VAL A 94 18.33 7.05 10.93
CA VAL A 94 19.68 6.95 11.47
C VAL A 94 20.12 5.50 11.39
N VAL A 95 21.26 5.25 10.77
CA VAL A 95 21.84 3.92 10.60
C VAL A 95 23.29 3.94 11.09
N GLU A 96 23.71 2.87 11.76
CA GLU A 96 25.10 2.71 12.21
C GLU A 96 25.92 1.95 11.16
N VAL A 97 27.17 2.35 10.97
CA VAL A 97 28.10 1.69 10.03
C VAL A 97 28.83 0.56 10.77
N ALA A 98 28.72 -0.65 10.26
CA ALA A 98 29.45 -1.82 10.73
C ALA A 98 30.80 -1.93 10.00
N THR A 99 31.81 -2.45 10.71
CA THR A 99 33.16 -2.74 10.21
C THR A 99 33.49 -4.21 10.47
N GLU A 100 33.88 -4.95 9.44
CA GLU A 100 34.37 -6.33 9.52
C GLU A 100 35.82 -6.42 9.01
N GLU A 101 36.69 -7.17 9.70
CA GLU A 101 38.07 -7.40 9.23
C GLU A 101 38.10 -8.42 8.08
N VAL A 102 38.82 -8.10 6.99
CA VAL A 102 39.06 -9.00 5.85
C VAL A 102 40.57 -9.15 5.63
N GLU A 103 41.04 -10.38 5.34
CA GLU A 103 42.46 -10.68 5.09
C GLU A 103 42.93 -10.13 3.74
N GLU A 104 44.16 -9.61 3.65
CA GLU A 104 44.69 -8.75 2.56
C GLU A 104 44.62 -9.31 1.13
N GLY A 105 44.50 -10.62 0.91
CA GLY A 105 44.41 -11.21 -0.44
C GLY A 105 43.04 -11.10 -1.15
N SER A 106 42.10 -10.35 -0.58
CA SER A 106 40.66 -10.48 -0.86
C SER A 106 40.03 -9.38 -1.74
N LEU A 107 40.68 -8.22 -1.91
CA LEU A 107 40.19 -7.14 -2.77
C LEU A 107 40.96 -7.00 -4.10
N GLU A 108 42.21 -7.45 -4.16
CA GLU A 108 43.01 -7.40 -5.39
C GLU A 108 42.43 -8.30 -6.51
N LEU A 109 41.76 -9.40 -6.16
CA LEU A 109 41.11 -10.29 -7.13
C LEU A 109 39.87 -9.66 -7.82
N VAL A 110 39.28 -8.62 -7.22
CA VAL A 110 38.17 -7.86 -7.81
C VAL A 110 38.70 -6.75 -8.74
N GLY A 111 39.95 -6.31 -8.55
CA GLY A 111 40.63 -5.38 -9.45
C GLY A 111 41.24 -6.06 -10.69
N GLN A 112 41.65 -7.32 -10.58
CA GLN A 112 42.40 -8.03 -11.62
C GLN A 112 41.59 -8.50 -12.85
N LEU A 113 40.29 -8.20 -12.95
CA LEU A 113 39.51 -8.49 -14.16
C LEU A 113 39.57 -7.38 -15.23
N GLU A 114 40.27 -6.26 -14.99
CA GLU A 114 40.47 -5.21 -16.01
C GLU A 114 41.90 -4.63 -16.08
N ASP A 115 42.87 -5.18 -15.35
CA ASP A 115 44.23 -4.62 -15.33
C ASP A 115 45.11 -5.21 -16.46
N ALA A 116 44.91 -4.70 -17.66
CA ALA A 116 45.92 -4.73 -18.71
C ALA A 116 46.18 -3.32 -19.24
N GLU A 117 46.64 -2.41 -18.37
CA GLU A 117 47.54 -1.33 -18.79
C GLU A 117 48.09 -0.49 -17.60
N TRP A 118 49.40 -0.23 -17.67
CA TRP A 118 50.24 0.67 -16.85
C TRP A 118 50.82 0.14 -15.53
N ARG A 119 52.09 -0.31 -15.64
CA ARG A 119 53.09 -0.31 -14.56
C ARG A 119 53.59 1.12 -14.30
N ASP A 120 54.20 1.24 -13.12
CA ASP A 120 55.06 2.32 -12.63
C ASP A 120 54.36 3.47 -11.91
N THR A 121 54.22 3.37 -10.58
CA THR A 121 55.12 4.08 -9.63
C THR A 121 54.72 3.81 -8.17
N ALA A 122 55.74 3.88 -7.31
CA ALA A 122 55.69 4.09 -5.85
C ALA A 122 55.37 2.88 -4.95
N GLN A 123 56.47 2.21 -4.57
CA GLN A 123 56.68 1.57 -3.28
C GLN A 123 56.30 2.49 -2.10
N LEU A 124 55.98 1.83 -0.98
CA LEU A 124 55.62 2.32 0.37
C LEU A 124 54.12 2.46 0.58
N TYR A 125 53.47 1.46 1.19
CA TYR A 125 52.61 1.67 2.35
C TYR A 125 52.47 0.39 3.17
N LYS A 126 52.32 0.59 4.47
CA LYS A 126 52.24 -0.38 5.58
C LYS A 126 51.13 -1.41 5.38
N GLU A 127 51.33 -2.58 5.99
CA GLU A 127 50.30 -3.54 6.43
C GLU A 127 49.13 -2.79 7.11
N GLU A 128 48.10 -2.44 6.35
CA GLU A 128 46.84 -1.91 6.86
C GLU A 128 45.73 -2.90 6.50
N LYS A 129 45.33 -3.69 7.50
CA LYS A 129 44.19 -4.62 7.42
C LYS A 129 43.01 -3.95 6.71
N THR A 130 42.57 -4.50 5.58
CA THR A 130 41.42 -3.97 4.83
C THR A 130 40.12 -4.23 5.62
N LEU A 131 39.49 -3.15 6.10
CA LEU A 131 38.22 -3.20 6.83
C LEU A 131 37.05 -3.06 5.87
N LEU A 132 36.20 -4.09 5.78
CA LEU A 132 34.93 -4.01 5.04
C LEU A 132 33.95 -3.17 5.84
N ARG A 133 33.50 -2.05 5.25
CA ARG A 133 32.52 -1.15 5.86
C ARG A 133 31.18 -1.27 5.18
N TYR A 134 30.14 -1.48 5.96
CA TYR A 134 28.79 -1.60 5.42
C TYR A 134 27.72 -1.12 6.39
N TYR A 135 26.53 -0.88 5.87
CA TYR A 135 25.34 -0.69 6.70
C TYR A 135 24.15 -1.45 6.11
N LEU A 136 23.13 -1.67 6.94
CA LEU A 136 21.87 -2.31 6.55
C LEU A 136 20.75 -1.26 6.58
N PHE A 137 20.05 -1.08 5.47
CA PHE A 137 18.88 -0.22 5.39
C PHE A 137 17.76 -0.96 4.64
N GLU A 138 16.58 -1.04 5.26
CA GLU A 138 15.42 -1.76 4.72
C GLU A 138 15.69 -3.24 4.35
N GLY A 139 16.60 -3.89 5.08
CA GLY A 139 17.05 -5.27 4.81
C GLY A 139 18.11 -5.39 3.72
N LEU A 140 18.41 -4.32 2.98
CA LEU A 140 19.44 -4.28 1.95
C LEU A 140 20.79 -3.86 2.54
N ARG A 141 21.86 -4.52 2.08
CA ARG A 141 23.24 -4.23 2.47
C ARG A 141 23.87 -3.22 1.51
N TYR A 142 24.52 -2.22 2.09
CA TYR A 142 25.28 -1.19 1.37
C TYR A 142 26.73 -1.23 1.80
N VAL A 143 27.66 -1.44 0.87
CA VAL A 143 29.09 -1.58 1.12
C VAL A 143 29.82 -0.34 0.61
N TRP A 144 30.85 0.08 1.35
CA TRP A 144 31.73 1.17 0.96
C TRP A 144 32.64 0.74 -0.20
N LEU A 145 32.64 1.51 -1.30
CA LEU A 145 33.52 1.31 -2.43
C LEU A 145 34.49 2.48 -2.55
N ASP A 146 35.78 2.25 -2.28
CA ASP A 146 36.81 3.30 -2.31
C ASP A 146 36.91 3.98 -3.67
N ARG A 147 36.81 3.21 -4.77
CA ARG A 147 36.85 3.73 -6.15
C ARG A 147 35.73 4.74 -6.45
N LYS A 148 34.53 4.53 -5.88
CA LYS A 148 33.35 5.40 -6.10
C LYS A 148 33.20 6.47 -5.02
N GLY A 149 33.96 6.40 -3.93
CA GLY A 149 33.86 7.32 -2.79
C GLY A 149 32.47 7.34 -2.13
N ALA A 150 31.71 6.24 -2.23
CA ALA A 150 30.32 6.17 -1.82
C ALA A 150 29.94 4.77 -1.29
N PHE A 151 28.89 4.73 -0.47
CA PHE A 151 28.23 3.49 -0.10
C PHE A 151 27.28 3.06 -1.22
N CYS A 152 27.56 1.91 -1.83
CA CYS A 152 26.75 1.35 -2.92
C CYS A 152 26.03 0.10 -2.46
N ARG A 153 24.89 -0.20 -3.10
CA ARG A 153 24.20 -1.48 -2.88
C ARG A 153 25.12 -2.62 -3.30
N VAL A 154 25.11 -3.71 -2.54
CA VAL A 154 25.96 -4.88 -2.86
C VAL A 154 25.62 -5.48 -4.23
N SER A 155 24.37 -5.35 -4.71
CA SER A 155 23.96 -5.78 -6.05
C SER A 155 24.80 -5.19 -7.19
N VAL A 156 25.38 -3.99 -7.00
CA VAL A 156 26.22 -3.32 -8.00
C VAL A 156 27.45 -4.14 -8.36
N LEU A 157 27.91 -5.05 -7.48
CA LEU A 157 29.04 -5.95 -7.77
C LEU A 157 28.71 -7.01 -8.82
N ASN A 158 27.43 -7.32 -9.05
CA ASN A 158 26.97 -8.29 -10.03
C ASN A 158 26.40 -7.63 -11.29
N GLU A 159 26.24 -6.31 -11.29
CA GLU A 159 25.57 -5.59 -12.36
C GLU A 159 26.33 -5.73 -13.69
N ASP A 160 27.64 -5.89 -13.69
CA ASP A 160 28.47 -5.94 -14.90
C ASP A 160 28.73 -7.37 -15.41
N TRP A 161 28.09 -8.39 -14.83
CA TRP A 161 28.26 -9.77 -15.28
C TRP A 161 27.70 -10.00 -16.68
N THR A 162 28.53 -10.59 -17.54
CA THR A 162 28.10 -11.06 -18.86
C THR A 162 27.60 -12.50 -18.79
N CYS A 163 26.83 -12.94 -19.79
CA CYS A 163 26.42 -14.34 -19.88
C CYS A 163 27.63 -15.30 -19.92
N LYS A 164 28.76 -14.87 -20.49
CA LYS A 164 30.02 -15.62 -20.53
C LYS A 164 30.62 -15.82 -19.14
N ASP A 165 30.55 -14.80 -18.28
CA ASP A 165 31.04 -14.90 -16.89
C ASP A 165 30.23 -15.91 -16.09
N LEU A 166 28.91 -15.94 -16.30
CA LEU A 166 28.03 -16.94 -15.68
C LEU A 166 28.39 -18.37 -16.10
N TYR A 167 28.71 -18.59 -17.37
CA TYR A 167 29.25 -19.87 -17.85
C TYR A 167 30.62 -20.20 -17.24
N GLY A 168 31.46 -19.20 -16.95
CA GLY A 168 32.71 -19.37 -16.19
C GLY A 168 32.48 -19.97 -14.80
N PHE A 169 31.39 -19.57 -14.12
CA PHE A 169 31.01 -20.09 -12.81
C PHE A 169 30.41 -21.51 -12.84
N GLN A 170 30.19 -22.13 -14.01
CA GLN A 170 29.68 -23.50 -14.12
C GLN A 170 30.60 -24.54 -13.43
N LYS A 171 31.90 -24.25 -13.35
CA LYS A 171 32.88 -25.07 -12.62
C LYS A 171 32.73 -25.00 -11.10
N GLY A 172 31.99 -24.02 -10.58
CA GLY A 172 31.82 -23.78 -9.15
C GLY A 172 32.91 -22.90 -8.54
N LEU A 173 32.62 -22.32 -7.38
CA LEU A 173 33.54 -21.46 -6.63
C LEU A 173 34.54 -22.28 -5.79
N SER A 174 35.72 -21.72 -5.56
CA SER A 174 36.64 -22.23 -4.55
C SER A 174 36.14 -21.92 -3.13
N PRO A 175 36.54 -22.71 -2.11
CA PRO A 175 36.15 -22.43 -0.72
C PRO A 175 36.58 -21.05 -0.22
N LEU A 176 37.72 -20.53 -0.70
CA LEU A 176 38.22 -19.20 -0.35
C LEU A 176 37.33 -18.12 -0.95
N GLU A 177 37.04 -18.17 -2.25
CA GLU A 177 36.16 -17.21 -2.93
C GLU A 177 34.75 -17.21 -2.34
N GLN A 178 34.22 -18.39 -2.01
CA GLN A 178 32.91 -18.51 -1.38
C GLN A 178 32.89 -17.80 -0.02
N SER A 179 33.92 -18.00 0.81
CA SER A 179 34.04 -17.36 2.12
C SER A 179 34.12 -15.83 1.99
N LEU A 180 34.87 -15.33 1.01
CA LEU A 180 34.99 -13.90 0.71
C LEU A 180 33.66 -13.29 0.27
N ARG A 181 32.97 -13.93 -0.69
CA ARG A 181 31.65 -13.48 -1.12
C ARG A 181 30.63 -13.55 0.00
N ARG A 182 30.70 -14.55 0.88
CA ARG A 182 29.83 -14.67 2.06
C ARG A 182 30.01 -13.48 3.00
N ARG A 183 31.24 -13.00 3.21
CA ARG A 183 31.49 -11.78 4.00
C ARG A 183 30.90 -10.54 3.33
N MET A 184 30.98 -10.41 2.00
CA MET A 184 30.41 -9.25 1.28
C MET A 184 28.89 -9.27 1.18
N TYR A 185 28.30 -10.36 0.69
CA TYR A 185 26.85 -10.49 0.44
C TYR A 185 26.06 -10.75 1.73
N GLY A 186 26.67 -11.40 2.71
CA GLY A 186 25.99 -11.89 3.90
C GLY A 186 25.33 -13.25 3.66
N ALA A 187 24.57 -13.73 4.65
CA ALA A 187 23.86 -15.00 4.56
C ALA A 187 22.62 -14.89 3.65
N ASN A 188 22.30 -15.95 2.91
CA ASN A 188 21.09 -16.04 2.09
C ASN A 188 19.86 -16.34 2.97
N ILE A 189 19.42 -15.33 3.73
CA ILE A 189 18.21 -15.42 4.55
C ILE A 189 17.47 -14.08 4.55
N ILE A 190 16.15 -14.15 4.39
CA ILE A 190 15.27 -12.99 4.54
C ILE A 190 14.85 -12.94 6.00
N ASP A 191 15.71 -12.40 6.86
CA ASP A 191 15.42 -12.32 8.29
C ASP A 191 14.50 -11.15 8.61
N VAL A 192 13.25 -11.47 8.97
CA VAL A 192 12.30 -10.49 9.50
C VAL A 192 12.56 -10.32 11.00
N PRO A 193 12.93 -9.12 11.46
CA PRO A 193 13.28 -8.88 12.85
C PRO A 193 12.03 -8.98 13.74
N VAL A 194 11.90 -10.09 14.48
CA VAL A 194 10.85 -10.24 15.50
C VAL A 194 11.35 -9.62 16.80
N LYS A 195 10.80 -8.45 17.13
CA LYS A 195 11.16 -7.76 18.36
C LYS A 195 10.67 -8.55 19.59
N PRO A 196 11.48 -8.70 20.65
CA PRO A 196 11.03 -9.34 21.89
C PRO A 196 9.96 -8.49 22.57
N TYR A 197 9.10 -9.13 23.38
CA TYR A 197 8.01 -8.44 24.09
C TYR A 197 8.50 -7.24 24.91
N VAL A 198 9.68 -7.34 25.54
CA VAL A 198 10.26 -6.23 26.33
C VAL A 198 10.54 -5.01 25.47
N ARG A 199 11.14 -5.20 24.28
CA ARG A 199 11.43 -4.10 23.36
C ARG A 199 10.14 -3.48 22.81
N LEU A 200 9.17 -4.32 22.43
CA LEU A 200 7.86 -3.85 21.98
C LEU A 200 7.14 -3.06 23.09
N LEU A 201 7.21 -3.53 24.34
CA LEU A 201 6.63 -2.84 25.49
C LEU A 201 7.26 -1.46 25.68
N PHE A 202 8.60 -1.34 25.63
CA PHE A 202 9.26 -0.03 25.73
C PHE A 202 8.86 0.91 24.59
N GLU A 203 8.85 0.42 23.35
CA GLU A 203 8.42 1.22 22.19
C GLU A 203 6.95 1.67 22.31
N GLU A 204 6.07 0.80 22.82
CA GLU A 204 4.65 1.10 23.02
C GLU A 204 4.44 2.09 24.17
N VAL A 205 5.09 1.90 25.33
CA VAL A 205 4.95 2.79 26.51
C VAL A 205 5.49 4.21 26.22
N LEU A 206 6.49 4.33 25.35
CA LEU A 206 7.03 5.62 24.89
C LEU A 206 6.12 6.33 23.87
N ASN A 207 4.98 5.76 23.51
CA ASN A 207 3.96 6.47 22.75
C ASN A 207 3.42 7.67 23.57
N PRO A 208 3.30 8.88 23.00
CA PRO A 208 2.87 10.08 23.72
C PRO A 208 1.61 9.92 24.58
N PHE A 209 0.67 9.08 24.15
CA PHE A 209 -0.56 8.82 24.91
C PHE A 209 -0.31 8.04 26.21
N TYR A 210 0.49 6.97 26.18
CA TYR A 210 0.81 6.20 27.37
C TYR A 210 1.74 6.98 28.31
N VAL A 211 2.66 7.78 27.76
CA VAL A 211 3.48 8.71 28.57
C VAL A 211 2.58 9.69 29.33
N PHE A 212 1.62 10.30 28.63
CA PHE A 212 0.64 11.19 29.25
C PHE A 212 -0.23 10.46 30.30
N GLN A 213 -0.58 9.21 30.04
CA GLN A 213 -1.37 8.41 30.96
C GLN A 213 -0.60 8.04 32.24
N VAL A 214 0.68 7.67 32.12
CA VAL A 214 1.56 7.43 33.28
C VAL A 214 1.71 8.71 34.09
N PHE A 215 1.93 9.85 33.42
CA PHE A 215 1.95 11.16 34.09
C PHE A 215 0.64 11.44 34.85
N SER A 216 -0.51 11.15 34.25
CA SER A 216 -1.82 11.34 34.89
C SER A 216 -2.02 10.42 36.10
N ILE A 217 -1.65 9.14 36.00
CA ILE A 217 -1.70 8.18 37.12
C ILE A 217 -0.84 8.65 38.29
N ILE A 218 0.37 9.18 38.02
CA ILE A 218 1.24 9.73 39.07
C ILE A 218 0.58 10.94 39.74
N LEU A 219 0.05 11.89 38.97
CA LEU A 219 -0.64 13.06 39.52
C LEU A 219 -1.84 12.64 40.39
N TRP A 220 -2.68 11.73 39.91
CA TRP A 220 -3.84 11.23 40.63
C TRP A 220 -3.47 10.50 41.92
N THR A 221 -2.37 9.75 41.92
CA THR A 221 -1.86 9.10 43.13
C THR A 221 -1.41 10.13 44.17
N ILE A 222 -0.81 11.25 43.73
CA ILE A 222 -0.37 12.32 44.64
C ILE A 222 -1.57 13.10 45.20
N ASP A 223 -2.62 13.32 44.41
CA ASP A 223 -3.85 14.00 44.86
C ASP A 223 -4.87 13.04 45.51
N ASN A 224 -4.41 11.85 45.95
CA ASN A 224 -5.16 10.82 46.68
C ASN A 224 -6.31 10.11 45.93
N TYR A 225 -6.37 10.19 44.59
CA TYR A 225 -7.31 9.46 43.74
C TYR A 225 -6.87 8.00 43.47
N TYR A 226 -6.57 7.24 44.53
CA TYR A 226 -5.93 5.91 44.42
C TYR A 226 -6.77 4.87 43.65
N PHE A 227 -8.08 4.81 43.90
CA PHE A 227 -8.96 3.82 43.26
C PHE A 227 -9.10 4.07 41.76
N TYR A 228 -9.29 5.33 41.37
CA TYR A 228 -9.41 5.73 39.99
C TYR A 228 -8.09 5.46 39.22
N ALA A 229 -6.95 5.87 39.80
CA ALA A 229 -5.63 5.59 39.24
C ALA A 229 -5.37 4.08 39.05
N LEU A 230 -5.76 3.24 40.01
CA LEU A 230 -5.62 1.78 39.94
C LEU A 230 -6.46 1.16 38.81
N CYS A 231 -7.73 1.55 38.67
CA CYS A 231 -8.59 1.04 37.62
C CYS A 231 -8.05 1.37 36.22
N ILE A 232 -7.64 2.62 36.00
CA ILE A 232 -7.07 3.06 34.73
C ILE A 232 -5.76 2.33 34.44
N PHE A 233 -4.90 2.13 35.45
CA PHE A 233 -3.67 1.34 35.31
C PHE A 233 -3.97 -0.09 34.84
N VAL A 234 -4.94 -0.79 35.45
CA VAL A 234 -5.32 -2.16 35.06
C VAL A 234 -5.80 -2.21 33.61
N ILE A 235 -6.65 -1.27 33.20
CA ILE A 235 -7.16 -1.19 31.82
C ILE A 235 -6.02 -0.98 30.82
N SER A 236 -5.08 -0.10 31.13
CA SER A 236 -3.91 0.13 30.27
C SER A 236 -3.02 -1.09 30.14
N VAL A 237 -2.78 -1.82 31.22
CA VAL A 237 -2.00 -3.06 31.20
C VAL A 237 -2.66 -4.10 30.28
N ILE A 238 -3.98 -4.28 30.38
CA ILE A 238 -4.73 -5.18 29.49
C ILE A 238 -4.65 -4.72 28.04
N SER A 239 -4.87 -3.44 27.77
CA SER A 239 -4.81 -2.86 26.41
C SER A 239 -3.43 -3.05 25.78
N ILE A 240 -2.36 -2.72 26.51
CA ILE A 240 -0.97 -2.88 26.06
C ILE A 240 -0.67 -4.36 25.81
N SER A 241 -1.10 -5.27 26.68
CA SER A 241 -0.85 -6.71 26.53
C SER A 241 -1.48 -7.28 25.26
N ILE A 242 -2.73 -6.88 24.95
CA ILE A 242 -3.41 -7.28 23.71
C ILE A 242 -2.67 -6.73 22.48
N SER A 243 -2.32 -5.44 22.49
CA SER A 243 -1.58 -4.79 21.40
C SER A 243 -0.22 -5.48 21.13
N LEU A 244 0.53 -5.81 22.20
CA LEU A 244 1.82 -6.49 22.11
C LEU A 244 1.68 -7.91 21.55
N TYR A 245 0.68 -8.66 22.01
CA TYR A 245 0.41 -10.02 21.51
C TYR A 245 0.06 -10.00 20.02
N GLU A 246 -0.86 -9.11 19.60
CA GLU A 246 -1.27 -8.99 18.20
C GLU A 246 -0.09 -8.56 17.30
N THR A 247 0.67 -7.55 17.71
CA THR A 247 1.83 -7.05 16.96
C THR A 247 2.88 -8.14 16.78
N ARG A 248 3.24 -8.87 17.86
CA ARG A 248 4.22 -9.96 17.77
C ARG A 248 3.72 -11.11 16.91
N LYS A 249 2.44 -11.52 17.07
CA LYS A 249 1.83 -12.58 16.27
C LYS A 249 1.90 -12.27 14.77
N GLN A 250 1.64 -11.01 14.40
CA GLN A 250 1.78 -10.55 13.02
C GLN A 250 3.24 -10.65 12.53
N SER A 251 4.22 -10.16 13.31
CA SER A 251 5.65 -10.26 12.94
C SER A 251 6.14 -11.70 12.79
N VAL A 252 5.69 -12.63 13.66
CA VAL A 252 6.05 -14.06 13.57
C VAL A 252 5.43 -14.71 12.33
N THR A 253 4.17 -14.40 12.03
CA THR A 253 3.51 -14.93 10.83
C THR A 253 4.24 -14.49 9.57
N LEU A 254 4.62 -13.21 9.48
CA LEU A 254 5.37 -12.67 8.36
C LEU A 254 6.78 -13.28 8.23
N ARG A 255 7.46 -13.52 9.36
CA ARG A 255 8.76 -14.21 9.37
C ARG A 255 8.67 -15.63 8.81
N ASN A 256 7.64 -16.38 9.20
CA ASN A 256 7.44 -17.75 8.73
C ASN A 256 7.12 -17.82 7.22
N MET A 257 6.46 -16.79 6.66
CA MET A 257 6.23 -16.68 5.22
C MET A 257 7.50 -16.27 4.44
N ALA A 258 8.38 -15.48 5.07
CA ALA A 258 9.58 -14.94 4.44
C ALA A 258 10.76 -15.92 4.43
N GLN A 259 10.99 -16.63 5.54
CA GLN A 259 12.16 -17.49 5.71
C GLN A 259 12.02 -18.80 4.93
N LEU A 260 12.98 -19.05 4.05
CA LEU A 260 13.09 -20.29 3.28
C LEU A 260 14.48 -20.89 3.52
N VAL A 261 14.53 -22.00 4.26
CA VAL A 261 15.77 -22.75 4.54
C VAL A 261 15.60 -24.17 4.01
N THR A 262 16.42 -24.54 3.03
CA THR A 262 16.42 -25.85 2.38
C THR A 262 17.86 -26.30 2.14
N ASN A 263 18.10 -27.60 1.96
CA ASN A 263 19.41 -28.09 1.57
C ASN A 263 19.49 -28.15 0.05
N VAL A 264 20.62 -27.72 -0.51
CA VAL A 264 20.85 -27.67 -1.96
C VAL A 264 22.20 -28.29 -2.30
N THR A 265 22.27 -28.94 -3.45
CA THR A 265 23.51 -29.52 -3.95
C THR A 265 24.26 -28.48 -4.77
N ILE A 266 25.51 -28.20 -4.42
CA ILE A 266 26.39 -27.29 -5.14
C ILE A 266 27.61 -28.01 -5.70
N ARG A 267 28.11 -27.54 -6.83
CA ARG A 267 29.39 -28.00 -7.41
C ARG A 267 30.50 -27.04 -7.00
N ARG A 268 31.62 -27.56 -6.51
CA ARG A 268 32.86 -26.82 -6.20
C ARG A 268 33.82 -26.83 -7.38
N ASN A 269 34.80 -25.91 -7.37
CA ASN A 269 35.85 -25.84 -8.41
C ASN A 269 36.65 -27.14 -8.60
N SER A 270 36.70 -28.01 -7.59
CA SER A 270 37.31 -29.35 -7.65
C SER A 270 36.49 -30.35 -8.47
N GLY A 271 35.25 -30.02 -8.83
CA GLY A 271 34.29 -30.91 -9.48
C GLY A 271 33.43 -31.73 -8.50
N GLU A 272 33.69 -31.66 -7.20
CA GLU A 272 32.90 -32.35 -6.17
C GLU A 272 31.53 -31.69 -5.95
N GLU A 273 30.50 -32.53 -5.82
CA GLU A 273 29.13 -32.10 -5.49
C GLU A 273 28.91 -32.24 -3.97
N GLN A 274 28.53 -31.16 -3.32
CA GLN A 274 28.33 -31.09 -1.87
C GLN A 274 26.93 -30.61 -1.53
N LEU A 275 26.29 -31.26 -0.56
CA LEU A 275 25.01 -30.83 -0.01
C LEU A 275 25.25 -29.75 1.05
N VAL A 276 24.77 -28.54 0.79
CA VAL A 276 24.98 -27.36 1.64
C VAL A 276 23.64 -26.72 2.00
N SER A 277 23.59 -26.05 3.15
CA SER A 277 22.41 -25.27 3.56
C SER A 277 22.22 -24.07 2.64
N SER A 278 20.96 -23.76 2.29
CA SER A 278 20.62 -22.61 1.44
C SER A 278 21.10 -21.28 2.02
N VAL A 279 21.31 -21.19 3.33
CA VAL A 279 21.80 -20.00 4.06
C VAL A 279 23.23 -19.62 3.66
N ASP A 280 24.03 -20.60 3.25
CA ASP A 280 25.44 -20.41 2.92
C ASP A 280 25.67 -20.08 1.44
N LEU A 281 24.60 -20.00 0.63
CA LEU A 281 24.67 -19.67 -0.79
C LEU A 281 25.12 -18.23 -1.01
N VAL A 282 25.99 -18.04 -1.99
CA VAL A 282 26.45 -16.73 -2.45
C VAL A 282 26.31 -16.62 -3.97
N PRO A 283 26.19 -15.39 -4.52
CA PRO A 283 26.24 -15.20 -5.97
C PRO A 283 27.49 -15.84 -6.59
N GLY A 284 27.28 -16.60 -7.66
CA GLY A 284 28.28 -17.40 -8.38
C GLY A 284 28.42 -18.85 -7.95
N ASP A 285 27.78 -19.30 -6.86
CA ASP A 285 27.70 -20.74 -6.57
C ASP A 285 26.96 -21.49 -7.69
N CYS A 286 27.46 -22.68 -8.05
CA CYS A 286 26.88 -23.53 -9.09
C CYS A 286 25.95 -24.58 -8.45
N LEU A 287 24.64 -24.44 -8.65
CA LEU A 287 23.58 -25.30 -8.15
C LEU A 287 23.30 -26.47 -9.10
N ILE A 288 23.13 -27.66 -8.53
CA ILE A 288 22.66 -28.86 -9.21
C ILE A 288 21.21 -29.13 -8.80
N ILE A 289 20.31 -29.01 -9.76
CA ILE A 289 18.87 -29.16 -9.57
C ILE A 289 18.50 -30.63 -9.82
N PRO A 290 17.89 -31.34 -8.85
CA PRO A 290 17.50 -32.73 -9.01
C PRO A 290 16.30 -32.88 -9.98
N GLN A 291 16.15 -34.06 -10.57
CA GLN A 291 15.05 -34.40 -11.48
C GLN A 291 13.65 -34.18 -10.87
N GLU A 292 13.48 -34.50 -9.58
CA GLU A 292 12.22 -34.34 -8.83
C GLU A 292 11.86 -32.89 -8.53
N GLY A 293 12.74 -31.94 -8.90
CA GLY A 293 12.56 -30.53 -8.60
C GLY A 293 12.90 -30.17 -7.15
N LEU A 294 12.83 -28.88 -6.85
CA LEU A 294 13.27 -28.27 -5.60
C LEU A 294 12.56 -26.92 -5.44
N LEU A 295 12.26 -26.54 -4.21
CA LEU A 295 11.85 -25.17 -3.89
C LEU A 295 13.08 -24.26 -3.89
N LEU A 296 13.16 -23.35 -4.85
CA LEU A 296 14.39 -22.60 -5.10
C LEU A 296 14.63 -21.53 -4.02
N PRO A 297 15.78 -21.52 -3.32
CA PRO A 297 16.03 -20.60 -2.21
C PRO A 297 16.69 -19.27 -2.61
N CYS A 298 17.05 -19.08 -3.87
CA CYS A 298 17.75 -17.89 -4.38
C CYS A 298 17.32 -17.60 -5.83
N ASP A 299 17.75 -16.48 -6.39
CA ASP A 299 17.62 -16.24 -7.83
C ASP A 299 18.85 -16.82 -8.53
N ALA A 300 18.65 -17.57 -9.61
CA ALA A 300 19.71 -18.28 -10.32
C ALA A 300 19.50 -18.29 -11.85
N ALA A 301 20.57 -18.20 -12.63
CA ALA A 301 20.56 -18.34 -14.08
C ALA A 301 20.77 -19.82 -14.47
N LEU A 302 19.85 -20.38 -15.25
CA LEU A 302 19.91 -21.75 -15.78
C LEU A 302 20.93 -21.83 -16.91
N LEU A 303 21.95 -22.68 -16.80
CA LEU A 303 23.02 -22.81 -17.80
C LEU A 303 22.92 -24.11 -18.61
N ALA A 304 22.44 -25.19 -18.01
CA ALA A 304 22.28 -26.48 -18.69
C ALA A 304 21.04 -27.22 -18.18
N GLY A 305 20.35 -27.91 -19.11
CA GLY A 305 19.07 -28.57 -18.84
C GLY A 305 17.87 -27.63 -18.91
N GLU A 306 16.68 -28.22 -18.79
CA GLU A 306 15.40 -27.53 -18.80
C GLU A 306 14.67 -27.76 -17.48
N CYS A 307 14.01 -26.72 -16.96
CA CYS A 307 13.26 -26.78 -15.71
C CYS A 307 11.81 -26.35 -15.92
N LEU A 308 10.86 -27.13 -15.42
CA LEU A 308 9.46 -26.76 -15.33
C LEU A 308 9.20 -26.14 -13.96
N VAL A 309 8.72 -24.89 -13.92
CA VAL A 309 8.70 -24.08 -12.69
C VAL A 309 7.31 -23.53 -12.42
N ASN A 310 6.79 -23.72 -11.21
CA ASN A 310 5.62 -23.01 -10.73
C ASN A 310 6.07 -21.64 -10.16
N GLU A 311 5.80 -20.58 -10.92
CA GLU A 311 6.11 -19.20 -10.51
C GLU A 311 4.95 -18.48 -9.82
N SER A 312 3.85 -19.16 -9.49
CA SER A 312 2.65 -18.53 -8.87
C SER A 312 2.95 -17.66 -7.66
N MET A 313 3.97 -18.00 -6.86
CA MET A 313 4.44 -17.15 -5.75
C MET A 313 4.83 -15.73 -6.19
N LEU A 314 5.46 -15.59 -7.35
CA LEU A 314 6.00 -14.32 -7.84
C LEU A 314 5.15 -13.71 -8.93
N THR A 315 4.56 -14.53 -9.79
CA THR A 315 3.75 -14.09 -10.93
C THR A 315 2.25 -14.05 -10.63
N GLY A 316 1.79 -14.71 -9.57
CA GLY A 316 0.36 -14.92 -9.31
C GLY A 316 -0.31 -15.88 -10.29
N GLU A 317 0.38 -16.30 -11.36
CA GLU A 317 -0.12 -17.20 -12.38
C GLU A 317 0.07 -18.65 -11.93
N SER A 318 -1.00 -19.44 -11.96
CA SER A 318 -1.03 -20.84 -11.51
C SER A 318 -0.36 -21.81 -12.49
N VAL A 319 -0.17 -21.40 -13.74
CA VAL A 319 0.37 -22.23 -14.82
C VAL A 319 1.90 -22.31 -14.71
N PRO A 320 2.48 -23.52 -14.63
CA PRO A 320 3.93 -23.70 -14.62
C PRO A 320 4.58 -23.30 -15.95
N VAL A 321 5.76 -22.69 -15.86
CA VAL A 321 6.53 -22.15 -16.99
C VAL A 321 7.77 -23.00 -17.25
N LEU A 322 8.02 -23.33 -18.52
CA LEU A 322 9.25 -24.02 -18.94
C LEU A 322 10.41 -23.02 -19.10
N LYS A 323 11.51 -23.29 -18.40
CA LYS A 323 12.75 -22.51 -18.39
C LYS A 323 13.82 -23.22 -19.20
N THR A 324 14.51 -22.44 -20.04
CA THR A 324 15.53 -22.92 -20.98
C THR A 324 16.91 -22.40 -20.58
N PRO A 325 18.01 -23.08 -20.96
CA PRO A 325 19.36 -22.63 -20.61
C PRO A 325 19.70 -21.29 -21.28
N LEU A 326 20.50 -20.47 -20.60
CA LEU A 326 20.95 -19.15 -21.04
C LEU A 326 21.81 -19.27 -22.30
N PRO A 327 21.61 -18.48 -23.37
CA PRO A 327 22.50 -18.53 -24.53
C PRO A 327 23.92 -18.05 -24.18
N ALA A 328 24.94 -18.74 -24.71
CA ALA A 328 26.35 -18.38 -24.53
C ALA A 328 26.72 -17.16 -25.41
N GLY A 329 26.26 -15.97 -25.01
CA GLY A 329 26.59 -14.68 -25.65
C GLY A 329 27.49 -13.79 -24.78
N GLU A 330 27.99 -12.70 -25.36
CA GLU A 330 28.75 -11.66 -24.64
C GLU A 330 27.86 -10.52 -24.09
N GLY A 331 26.54 -10.67 -24.20
CA GLY A 331 25.59 -9.70 -23.65
C GLY A 331 25.64 -9.62 -22.12
N ARG A 332 25.34 -8.43 -21.60
CA ARG A 332 25.16 -8.19 -20.16
C ARG A 332 23.95 -8.98 -19.65
N TYR A 333 24.12 -9.73 -18.57
CA TYR A 333 23.02 -10.47 -17.96
C TYR A 333 22.15 -9.53 -17.12
N SER A 334 20.83 -9.64 -17.28
CA SER A 334 19.86 -9.04 -16.36
C SER A 334 18.70 -10.01 -16.15
N SER A 335 18.30 -10.20 -14.89
CA SER A 335 17.19 -11.07 -14.52
C SER A 335 15.85 -10.64 -15.12
N ASP A 336 15.71 -9.34 -15.43
CA ASP A 336 14.48 -8.78 -16.00
C ASP A 336 14.41 -9.02 -17.51
N THR A 337 15.53 -8.88 -18.23
CA THR A 337 15.58 -9.13 -19.68
C THR A 337 15.63 -10.62 -20.00
N GLU A 338 16.37 -11.40 -19.22
CA GLU A 338 16.61 -12.83 -19.42
C GLU A 338 15.72 -13.71 -18.52
N ARG A 339 14.52 -13.23 -18.15
CA ARG A 339 13.55 -13.92 -17.27
C ARG A 339 13.30 -15.39 -17.64
N ARG A 340 13.40 -15.73 -18.93
CA ARG A 340 13.22 -17.10 -19.46
C ARG A 340 14.30 -18.08 -18.97
N HIS A 341 15.49 -17.57 -18.72
CA HIS A 341 16.67 -18.31 -18.30
C HIS A 341 16.92 -18.16 -16.79
N THR A 342 16.21 -17.25 -16.13
CA THR A 342 16.29 -17.05 -14.68
C THR A 342 15.23 -17.88 -13.94
N LEU A 343 15.68 -18.56 -12.89
CA LEU A 343 14.88 -19.22 -11.87
C LEU A 343 14.85 -18.32 -10.63
N PHE A 344 13.69 -18.14 -10.00
CA PHE A 344 13.53 -17.15 -8.93
C PHE A 344 13.27 -17.77 -7.55
N CYS A 345 13.73 -17.08 -6.51
CA CYS A 345 13.57 -17.47 -5.11
C CYS A 345 12.10 -17.63 -4.74
N GLY A 346 11.76 -18.76 -4.10
CA GLY A 346 10.41 -19.12 -3.67
C GLY A 346 9.57 -19.81 -4.75
N THR A 347 10.08 -19.97 -5.97
CA THR A 347 9.41 -20.74 -7.01
C THR A 347 9.64 -22.25 -6.83
N GLN A 348 8.61 -23.05 -7.09
CA GLN A 348 8.71 -24.50 -6.98
C GLN A 348 9.11 -25.08 -8.34
N LEU A 349 10.33 -25.62 -8.44
CA LEU A 349 10.73 -26.42 -9.59
C LEU A 349 9.98 -27.74 -9.49
N ILE A 350 9.15 -28.06 -10.48
CA ILE A 350 8.33 -29.27 -10.54
C ILE A 350 9.16 -30.42 -11.12
N GLN A 351 9.96 -30.13 -12.14
CA GLN A 351 10.77 -31.13 -12.84
C GLN A 351 11.99 -30.48 -13.50
N ALA A 352 13.12 -31.19 -13.53
CA ALA A 352 14.31 -30.80 -14.28
C ALA A 352 14.79 -31.94 -15.20
N LYS A 353 15.26 -31.63 -16.42
CA LYS A 353 15.73 -32.61 -17.41
C LYS A 353 17.03 -32.16 -18.09
N GLY A 354 17.93 -33.09 -18.39
CA GLY A 354 18.91 -32.96 -19.50
C GLY A 354 20.20 -32.13 -19.28
N GLY A 355 20.59 -31.81 -18.05
CA GLY A 355 21.74 -30.93 -17.74
C GLY A 355 23.02 -31.60 -17.22
N THR A 356 23.05 -32.91 -16.94
CA THR A 356 24.25 -33.63 -16.45
C THR A 356 24.62 -34.82 -17.35
N LEU A 357 25.91 -35.22 -17.35
CA LEU A 357 26.38 -36.47 -17.99
C LEU A 357 25.71 -37.66 -17.27
N GLY A 358 24.61 -38.15 -17.84
CA GLY A 358 23.70 -39.13 -17.22
C GLY A 358 22.23 -38.71 -17.20
N GLY A 359 21.88 -37.49 -17.64
CA GLY A 359 20.49 -37.03 -17.80
C GLY A 359 19.75 -36.68 -16.50
N GLY A 360 20.47 -36.66 -15.36
CA GLY A 360 19.95 -36.68 -13.99
C GLY A 360 19.44 -35.37 -13.36
N GLY A 361 19.51 -34.22 -14.04
CA GLY A 361 19.15 -32.93 -13.43
C GLY A 361 19.49 -31.73 -14.31
N ALA A 362 19.44 -30.51 -13.76
CA ALA A 362 19.80 -29.26 -14.43
C ALA A 362 20.88 -28.48 -13.65
N VAL A 363 21.61 -27.59 -14.32
CA VAL A 363 22.71 -26.79 -13.73
C VAL A 363 22.36 -25.32 -13.81
N ALA A 364 22.40 -24.62 -12.68
CA ALA A 364 22.14 -23.18 -12.59
C ALA A 364 23.18 -22.47 -11.72
N VAL A 365 23.42 -21.19 -11.95
CA VAL A 365 24.36 -20.38 -11.15
C VAL A 365 23.60 -19.30 -10.38
N VAL A 366 23.90 -19.15 -9.10
CA VAL A 366 23.25 -18.15 -8.23
C VAL A 366 23.60 -16.74 -8.69
N THR A 367 22.59 -15.89 -8.89
CA THR A 367 22.77 -14.48 -9.28
C THR A 367 22.46 -13.51 -8.14
N SER A 368 21.50 -13.84 -7.28
CA SER A 368 21.12 -12.99 -6.15
C SER A 368 20.61 -13.80 -4.97
N THR A 369 20.85 -13.31 -3.75
CA THR A 369 20.54 -13.98 -2.48
C THR A 369 19.86 -13.02 -1.48
N GLY A 370 19.10 -13.56 -0.54
CA GLY A 370 18.45 -12.82 0.55
C GLY A 370 17.49 -11.75 0.06
N PHE A 371 17.59 -10.54 0.64
CA PHE A 371 16.76 -9.38 0.29
C PHE A 371 16.96 -8.86 -1.13
N PHE A 372 18.06 -9.22 -1.81
CA PHE A 372 18.32 -8.81 -3.19
C PHE A 372 17.57 -9.64 -4.24
N THR A 373 17.01 -10.79 -3.85
CA THR A 373 16.17 -11.61 -4.72
C THR A 373 14.86 -10.89 -5.06
N ALA A 374 14.17 -11.33 -6.11
CA ALA A 374 12.83 -10.83 -6.45
C ALA A 374 11.84 -10.96 -5.27
N LYS A 375 11.85 -12.12 -4.58
CA LYS A 375 11.07 -12.36 -3.34
C LYS A 375 11.51 -11.45 -2.20
N GLY A 376 12.81 -11.27 -2.02
CA GLY A 376 13.40 -10.41 -0.98
C GLY A 376 12.98 -8.95 -1.10
N ASN A 377 13.04 -8.40 -2.32
CA ASN A 377 12.61 -7.03 -2.61
C ASN A 377 11.11 -6.84 -2.36
N LEU A 378 10.29 -7.85 -2.65
CA LEU A 378 8.86 -7.85 -2.34
C LEU A 378 8.64 -7.71 -0.81
N ILE A 379 9.29 -8.58 -0.03
CA ILE A 379 9.15 -8.63 1.43
C ILE A 379 9.72 -7.37 2.11
N SER A 380 10.86 -6.84 1.64
CA SER A 380 11.41 -5.57 2.13
C SER A 380 10.37 -4.45 1.99
N SER A 381 9.71 -4.34 0.84
CA SER A 381 8.70 -3.31 0.62
C SER A 381 7.42 -3.48 1.46
N ILE A 382 7.13 -4.69 1.96
CA ILE A 382 6.04 -4.96 2.91
C ILE A 382 6.44 -4.57 4.33
N LEU A 383 7.68 -4.85 4.73
CA LEU A 383 8.23 -4.51 6.05
C LEU A 383 8.41 -3.01 6.25
N TYR A 384 8.77 -2.30 5.17
CA TYR A 384 9.05 -0.88 5.16
C TYR A 384 8.09 -0.16 4.19
N PRO A 385 6.78 -0.08 4.54
CA PRO A 385 5.78 0.52 3.66
C PRO A 385 5.95 2.03 3.58
N GLN A 386 5.63 2.60 2.41
CA GLN A 386 5.64 4.06 2.23
C GLN A 386 4.72 4.78 3.22
N PRO A 387 5.13 5.96 3.73
CA PRO A 387 4.39 6.66 4.77
C PRO A 387 3.00 7.11 4.30
N ILE A 388 1.98 6.70 5.05
CA ILE A 388 0.58 7.02 4.75
C ILE A 388 0.29 8.48 5.16
N ASN A 389 0.21 9.37 4.17
CA ASN A 389 -0.09 10.79 4.38
C ASN A 389 -1.62 11.03 4.47
N PHE A 390 -2.25 10.55 5.55
CA PHE A 390 -3.71 10.69 5.77
C PHE A 390 -4.04 11.80 6.77
N ARG A 391 -4.86 12.76 6.33
CA ARG A 391 -5.16 14.00 7.08
C ARG A 391 -5.83 13.76 8.43
N PHE A 392 -6.63 12.71 8.56
CA PHE A 392 -7.37 12.42 9.80
C PHE A 392 -6.43 12.27 11.01
N TYR A 393 -5.38 11.46 10.89
CA TYR A 393 -4.41 11.25 11.98
C TYR A 393 -3.62 12.51 12.30
N GLN A 394 -3.20 13.25 11.28
CA GLN A 394 -2.50 14.53 11.46
C GLN A 394 -3.39 15.58 12.15
N ASP A 395 -4.67 15.63 11.77
CA ASP A 395 -5.63 16.55 12.35
C ASP A 395 -5.98 16.16 13.80
N ALA A 396 -5.99 14.86 14.14
CA ALA A 396 -6.19 14.39 15.51
C ALA A 396 -5.07 14.87 16.44
N VAL A 397 -3.80 14.76 16.02
CA VAL A 397 -2.65 15.28 16.78
C VAL A 397 -2.73 16.81 16.94
N LYS A 398 -3.07 17.54 15.87
CA LYS A 398 -3.27 19.00 15.96
C LYS A 398 -4.41 19.38 16.90
N PHE A 399 -5.50 18.61 16.89
CA PHE A 399 -6.64 18.85 17.78
C PHE A 399 -6.27 18.61 19.25
N LEU A 400 -5.47 17.58 19.55
CA LEU A 400 -4.94 17.36 20.89
C LEU A 400 -4.12 18.56 21.40
N LEU A 401 -3.32 19.18 20.52
CA LEU A 401 -2.62 20.42 20.88
C LEU A 401 -3.57 21.59 21.16
N ILE A 402 -4.69 21.70 20.44
CA ILE A 402 -5.73 22.71 20.72
C ILE A 402 -6.36 22.44 22.08
N LEU A 403 -6.68 21.18 22.39
CA LEU A 403 -7.28 20.78 23.66
C LEU A 403 -6.33 21.02 24.84
N ALA A 404 -5.04 20.71 24.69
CA ALA A 404 -4.01 21.03 25.66
C ALA A 404 -3.87 22.54 25.90
N PHE A 405 -4.04 23.37 24.86
CA PHE A 405 -4.05 24.83 25.01
C PHE A 405 -5.27 25.32 25.80
N VAL A 406 -6.46 24.77 25.55
CA VAL A 406 -7.67 25.05 26.34
C VAL A 406 -7.49 24.62 27.80
N ALA A 407 -6.89 23.44 28.02
CA ALA A 407 -6.59 22.93 29.35
C ALA A 407 -5.65 23.86 30.12
N LEU A 408 -4.60 24.37 29.45
CA LEU A 408 -3.65 25.32 30.04
C LEU A 408 -4.34 26.61 30.50
N ILE A 409 -5.29 27.14 29.71
CA ILE A 409 -6.09 28.31 30.11
C ILE A 409 -6.91 27.99 31.36
N GLY A 410 -7.54 26.81 31.41
CA GLY A 410 -8.28 26.33 32.59
C GLY A 410 -7.40 26.17 33.84
N THR A 411 -6.21 25.58 33.69
CA THR A 411 -5.21 25.47 34.75
C THR A 411 -4.79 26.83 35.29
N VAL A 412 -4.50 27.80 34.42
CA VAL A 412 -4.16 29.17 34.86
C VAL A 412 -5.32 29.82 35.61
N TYR A 413 -6.56 29.64 35.11
CA TYR A 413 -7.75 30.17 35.76
C TYR A 413 -7.95 29.60 37.17
N ILE A 414 -7.88 28.28 37.33
CA ILE A 414 -8.02 27.64 38.64
C ILE A 414 -6.86 27.97 39.55
N PHE A 415 -5.63 28.01 39.05
CA PHE A 415 -4.47 28.45 39.82
C PHE A 415 -4.69 29.86 40.41
N VAL A 416 -5.22 30.81 39.63
CA VAL A 416 -5.56 32.16 40.11
C VAL A 416 -6.68 32.12 41.17
N ILE A 417 -7.71 31.30 40.98
CA ILE A 417 -8.80 31.16 41.97
C ILE A 417 -8.30 30.57 43.28
N LEU A 418 -7.48 29.52 43.22
CA LEU A 418 -6.92 28.88 44.40
C LEU A 418 -6.03 29.88 45.16
N ILE A 419 -5.17 30.64 44.48
CA ILE A 419 -4.36 31.71 45.11
C ILE A 419 -5.24 32.76 45.77
N ARG A 420 -6.27 33.28 45.08
CA ARG A 420 -7.15 34.32 45.64
C ARG A 420 -7.87 33.82 46.89
N THR A 421 -8.25 32.55 46.89
CA THR A 421 -8.99 31.92 47.99
C THR A 421 -8.08 31.70 49.20
N GLU A 422 -6.87 31.19 48.99
CA GLU A 422 -5.84 31.01 50.03
C GLU A 422 -5.40 32.34 50.65
N VAL A 423 -5.17 33.39 49.84
CA VAL A 423 -4.81 34.73 50.34
C VAL A 423 -5.95 35.34 51.17
N SER A 424 -7.22 35.07 50.82
CA SER A 424 -8.40 35.51 51.59
C SER A 424 -8.59 34.74 52.91
N ALA A 425 -8.20 33.47 52.97
CA ALA A 425 -8.19 32.68 54.20
C ALA A 425 -7.04 33.10 55.12
N SER A 426 -5.82 33.23 54.57
CA SER A 426 -4.61 33.71 55.24
C SER A 426 -4.79 35.09 55.88
N SER A 427 -5.46 36.02 55.21
CA SER A 427 -5.73 37.38 55.73
C SER A 427 -6.76 37.38 56.87
N ARG A 428 -7.83 36.59 56.80
CA ARG A 428 -8.82 36.43 57.88
C ARG A 428 -8.25 35.71 59.11
N VAL A 429 -7.47 34.65 58.90
CA VAL A 429 -6.74 33.97 59.99
C VAL A 429 -5.73 34.92 60.61
N ARG A 430 -5.00 35.73 59.81
CA ARG A 430 -4.11 36.78 60.35
C ARG A 430 -4.88 37.79 61.20
N GLN A 431 -6.09 38.17 60.81
CA GLN A 431 -6.92 39.16 61.52
C GLN A 431 -7.52 38.59 62.82
N ILE A 432 -8.00 37.35 62.79
CA ILE A 432 -8.48 36.61 63.98
C ILE A 432 -7.31 36.37 64.96
N VAL A 433 -6.16 35.93 64.45
CA VAL A 433 -4.95 35.77 65.24
C VAL A 433 -4.48 37.12 65.78
N PHE A 434 -4.54 38.23 65.04
CA PHE A 434 -4.19 39.57 65.56
C PHE A 434 -5.12 40.02 66.71
N THR A 435 -6.42 39.74 66.62
CA THR A 435 -7.38 40.01 67.72
C THR A 435 -7.20 39.09 68.93
N TRP A 436 -6.71 37.87 68.74
CA TRP A 436 -6.34 36.96 69.84
C TRP A 436 -4.93 37.24 70.39
N HIS A 437 -4.03 37.83 69.59
CA HIS A 437 -2.68 38.21 69.99
C HIS A 437 -2.65 39.41 70.94
N SER A 438 -3.71 40.22 70.99
CA SER A 438 -3.89 41.22 72.05
C SER A 438 -4.30 40.62 73.42
N ALA A 439 -4.68 39.33 73.48
CA ALA A 439 -5.23 38.71 74.69
C ALA A 439 -4.29 37.70 75.38
N LEU A 440 -3.28 37.13 74.73
CA LEU A 440 -2.32 36.23 75.38
C LEU A 440 -0.86 36.53 74.99
N LYS A 441 -0.14 37.19 75.89
CA LYS A 441 1.33 37.27 75.87
C LYS A 441 1.92 36.04 76.55
N THR A 442 2.20 34.96 75.81
CA THR A 442 3.33 34.04 76.07
C THR A 442 3.50 33.00 74.96
N ALA A 443 4.71 32.97 74.40
CA ALA A 443 5.41 31.85 73.77
C ALA A 443 4.61 30.82 72.92
N SER A 444 4.36 31.11 71.64
CA SER A 444 4.10 30.08 70.59
C SER A 444 4.25 30.60 69.15
N SER A 445 5.27 31.42 68.88
CA SER A 445 5.43 32.06 67.55
C SER A 445 5.95 31.13 66.44
N LEU A 446 6.48 29.94 66.75
CA LEU A 446 6.98 28.99 65.74
C LEU A 446 5.94 27.99 65.24
N THR A 447 5.01 27.52 66.08
CA THR A 447 4.05 26.48 65.70
C THR A 447 2.90 27.01 64.84
N CYS A 448 2.53 28.30 64.99
CA CYS A 448 1.47 28.91 64.18
C CYS A 448 1.91 29.26 62.74
N TRP A 449 3.21 29.49 62.50
CA TRP A 449 3.75 29.73 61.15
C TRP A 449 3.87 28.46 60.32
N LEU A 450 4.00 27.28 60.95
CA LEU A 450 4.09 25.98 60.29
C LEU A 450 2.74 25.39 59.87
N CYS A 451 1.61 25.85 60.43
CA CYS A 451 0.30 25.22 60.23
C CYS A 451 -0.52 25.78 59.03
N VAL A 452 -0.03 26.81 58.33
CA VAL A 452 -0.77 27.51 57.24
C VAL A 452 -0.01 27.51 55.90
N GLN A 453 1.09 26.76 55.77
CA GLN A 453 1.74 26.58 54.47
C GLN A 453 1.12 25.39 53.73
N VAL A 454 0.00 25.62 53.03
CA VAL A 454 -0.31 24.84 51.83
C VAL A 454 0.91 24.99 50.92
N THR A 455 1.64 23.91 50.69
CA THR A 455 2.89 23.99 49.93
C THR A 455 2.56 24.43 48.50
N TRP A 456 3.32 25.37 47.94
CA TRP A 456 3.17 25.80 46.53
C TRP A 456 3.10 24.61 45.57
N LEU A 457 3.74 23.51 45.95
CA LEU A 457 3.69 22.22 45.26
C LEU A 457 2.26 21.65 45.16
N GLU A 458 1.50 21.64 46.25
CA GLU A 458 0.12 21.13 46.29
C GLU A 458 -0.81 21.97 45.40
N LEU A 459 -0.63 23.29 45.41
CA LEU A 459 -1.37 24.22 44.56
C LEU A 459 -1.08 23.99 43.06
N ILE A 460 0.19 23.77 42.71
CA ILE A 460 0.60 23.45 41.35
C ILE A 460 0.01 22.10 40.93
N ILE A 461 0.11 21.07 41.76
CA ILE A 461 -0.40 19.72 41.45
C ILE A 461 -1.91 19.74 41.22
N ARG A 462 -2.69 20.37 42.10
CA ARG A 462 -4.15 20.50 41.92
C ARG A 462 -4.53 21.27 40.66
N SER A 463 -3.75 22.27 40.28
CA SER A 463 -3.98 23.01 39.02
C SER A 463 -3.63 22.19 37.77
N LEU A 464 -2.66 21.27 37.86
CA LEU A 464 -2.24 20.39 36.78
C LEU A 464 -3.20 19.22 36.55
N ASP A 465 -3.97 18.80 37.57
CA ASP A 465 -4.98 17.75 37.43
C ASP A 465 -6.00 18.05 36.32
N ILE A 466 -6.37 19.32 36.14
CA ILE A 466 -7.25 19.80 35.06
C ILE A 466 -6.74 19.42 33.66
N VAL A 467 -5.41 19.39 33.48
CA VAL A 467 -4.81 18.98 32.21
C VAL A 467 -5.09 17.50 31.93
N THR A 468 -5.12 16.67 32.97
CA THR A 468 -5.42 15.23 32.86
C THR A 468 -6.88 14.97 32.49
N VAL A 469 -7.82 15.76 33.02
CA VAL A 469 -9.25 15.71 32.70
C VAL A 469 -9.52 16.14 31.25
N ALA A 470 -8.76 17.10 30.74
CA ALA A 470 -8.94 17.64 29.40
C ALA A 470 -8.46 16.71 28.27
N VAL A 471 -7.69 15.65 28.54
CA VAL A 471 -7.19 14.75 27.49
C VAL A 471 -7.68 13.32 27.77
N PRO A 472 -8.64 12.80 26.97
CA PRO A 472 -9.23 11.50 27.26
C PRO A 472 -8.21 10.35 27.08
N PRO A 473 -7.97 9.51 28.10
CA PRO A 473 -6.98 8.42 28.01
C PRO A 473 -7.38 7.35 26.98
N ALA A 474 -8.69 7.16 26.76
CA ALA A 474 -9.23 6.19 25.81
C ALA A 474 -9.24 6.67 24.34
N LEU A 475 -8.78 7.89 24.05
CA LEU A 475 -8.90 8.48 22.71
C LEU A 475 -8.22 7.64 21.60
N PRO A 476 -7.00 7.10 21.76
CA PRO A 476 -6.38 6.26 20.72
C PRO A 476 -7.15 4.98 20.46
N ALA A 477 -7.61 4.30 21.52
CA ALA A 477 -8.38 3.08 21.44
C ALA A 477 -9.75 3.32 20.77
N ALA A 478 -10.40 4.46 21.05
CA ALA A 478 -11.65 4.83 20.41
C ALA A 478 -11.48 5.02 18.89
N ILE A 479 -10.38 5.64 18.46
CA ILE A 479 -10.11 5.86 17.04
C ILE A 479 -9.93 4.54 16.27
N THR A 480 -9.24 3.56 16.88
CA THR A 480 -8.94 2.25 16.26
C THR A 480 -10.12 1.27 16.33
N THR A 481 -11.04 1.45 17.28
CA THR A 481 -12.23 0.59 17.44
C THR A 481 -13.04 0.47 16.15
N GLY A 482 -13.25 1.58 15.42
CA GLY A 482 -13.98 1.56 14.14
C GLY A 482 -13.29 0.69 13.07
N THR A 483 -11.96 0.77 12.97
CA THR A 483 -11.17 -0.03 12.02
C THR A 483 -11.12 -1.50 12.41
N ILE A 484 -11.08 -1.84 13.70
CA ILE A 484 -11.07 -3.23 14.18
C ILE A 484 -12.37 -3.94 13.81
N TYR A 485 -13.53 -3.29 14.04
CA TYR A 485 -14.81 -3.88 13.65
C TYR A 485 -14.95 -4.02 12.13
N ALA A 486 -14.52 -3.02 11.37
CA ALA A 486 -14.51 -3.10 9.91
C ALA A 486 -13.61 -4.23 9.40
N GLN A 487 -12.42 -4.41 9.98
CA GLN A 487 -11.51 -5.50 9.63
C GLN A 487 -12.12 -6.88 9.92
N ARG A 488 -12.79 -7.05 11.06
CA ARG A 488 -13.50 -8.30 11.40
C ARG A 488 -14.63 -8.60 10.41
N ARG A 489 -15.42 -7.60 10.03
CA ARG A 489 -16.49 -7.76 9.02
C ARG A 489 -15.94 -8.07 7.62
N LEU A 490 -14.89 -7.39 7.18
CA LEU A 490 -14.21 -7.69 5.91
C LEU A 490 -13.67 -9.13 5.89
N LYS A 491 -13.02 -9.56 6.99
CA LYS A 491 -12.53 -10.94 7.13
C LYS A 491 -13.66 -11.97 7.03
N SER A 492 -14.81 -11.71 7.65
CA SER A 492 -15.98 -12.59 7.55
C SER A 492 -16.55 -12.72 6.13
N ARG A 493 -16.27 -11.74 5.25
CA ARG A 493 -16.65 -11.73 3.84
C ARG A 493 -15.52 -12.17 2.90
N GLY A 494 -14.46 -12.78 3.42
CA GLY A 494 -13.34 -13.29 2.62
C GLY A 494 -12.36 -12.22 2.11
N ILE A 495 -12.38 -11.01 2.68
CA ILE A 495 -11.41 -9.95 2.38
C ILE A 495 -10.45 -9.80 3.56
N PHE A 496 -9.19 -10.15 3.33
CA PHE A 496 -8.11 -10.04 4.31
C PHE A 496 -7.42 -8.68 4.19
N CYS A 497 -7.06 -8.08 5.33
CA CYS A 497 -6.38 -6.79 5.40
C CYS A 497 -5.13 -6.91 6.25
N ILE A 498 -3.97 -6.57 5.66
CA ILE A 498 -2.67 -6.58 6.32
C ILE A 498 -2.41 -5.25 7.04
N SER A 499 -2.95 -4.15 6.52
CA SER A 499 -2.75 -2.79 7.06
C SER A 499 -4.08 -2.11 7.44
N PRO A 500 -4.56 -2.25 8.69
CA PRO A 500 -5.86 -1.72 9.13
C PRO A 500 -6.10 -0.21 8.88
N PRO A 501 -5.11 0.70 9.03
CA PRO A 501 -5.30 2.12 8.76
C PRO A 501 -5.76 2.43 7.32
N ARG A 502 -5.42 1.58 6.34
CA ARG A 502 -5.83 1.74 4.94
C ARG A 502 -7.33 1.54 4.74
N ILE A 503 -8.05 0.89 5.66
CA ILE A 503 -9.52 0.77 5.64
C ILE A 503 -10.17 2.15 5.63
N ASN A 504 -9.70 3.09 6.45
CA ASN A 504 -10.23 4.46 6.48
C ASN A 504 -9.93 5.25 5.19
N ILE A 505 -8.85 4.91 4.49
CA ILE A 505 -8.48 5.52 3.20
C ILE A 505 -9.44 5.08 2.10
N CYS A 506 -9.93 3.84 2.16
CA CYS A 506 -10.95 3.31 1.24
C CYS A 506 -12.20 4.21 1.19
N GLY A 507 -12.56 4.83 2.33
CA GLY A 507 -13.67 5.78 2.40
C GLY A 507 -13.50 7.07 1.60
N LYS A 508 -12.27 7.37 1.15
CA LYS A 508 -11.90 8.57 0.39
C LYS A 508 -11.47 8.32 -1.03
N VAL A 509 -11.48 7.07 -1.48
CA VAL A 509 -11.16 6.69 -2.86
C VAL A 509 -12.03 7.50 -3.84
N SER A 510 -11.40 7.90 -4.93
CA SER A 510 -12.01 8.76 -5.95
C SER A 510 -11.83 8.24 -7.36
N LEU A 511 -10.83 7.38 -7.54
CA LEU A 511 -10.49 6.75 -8.79
C LEU A 511 -10.09 5.30 -8.47
N PHE A 512 -10.58 4.35 -9.25
CA PHE A 512 -10.21 2.95 -9.16
C PHE A 512 -9.69 2.48 -10.52
N CYS A 513 -8.45 1.99 -10.52
CA CYS A 513 -7.82 1.34 -11.65
C CYS A 513 -8.14 -0.16 -11.60
N PHE A 514 -8.46 -0.76 -12.75
CA PHE A 514 -8.73 -2.18 -12.90
C PHE A 514 -7.82 -2.75 -14.00
N ASP A 515 -7.20 -3.90 -13.71
CA ASP A 515 -6.68 -4.74 -14.79
C ASP A 515 -7.84 -5.35 -15.60
N LYS A 516 -7.55 -5.81 -16.82
CA LYS A 516 -8.55 -6.38 -17.72
C LYS A 516 -8.63 -7.89 -17.61
N THR A 517 -7.49 -8.58 -17.78
CA THR A 517 -7.45 -10.05 -17.91
C THR A 517 -7.49 -10.64 -16.50
N GLY A 518 -8.34 -11.65 -16.26
CA GLY A 518 -8.53 -12.27 -14.94
C GLY A 518 -9.17 -11.36 -13.87
N THR A 519 -9.11 -10.03 -14.01
CA THR A 519 -9.84 -9.08 -13.17
C THR A 519 -11.25 -8.74 -13.69
N LEU A 520 -11.37 -8.12 -14.87
CA LEU A 520 -12.66 -7.75 -15.47
C LEU A 520 -13.24 -8.86 -16.35
N THR A 521 -12.36 -9.60 -17.02
CA THR A 521 -12.68 -10.76 -17.84
C THR A 521 -12.30 -12.05 -17.13
N GLU A 522 -12.82 -13.17 -17.60
CA GLU A 522 -12.40 -14.50 -17.15
C GLU A 522 -10.91 -14.76 -17.46
N GLU A 523 -10.32 -15.71 -16.73
CA GLU A 523 -8.97 -16.21 -16.98
C GLU A 523 -9.02 -17.19 -18.13
N GLY A 524 -8.47 -16.81 -19.29
CA GLY A 524 -8.46 -17.62 -20.49
C GLY A 524 -9.04 -16.93 -21.71
N LEU A 525 -8.97 -17.65 -22.83
CA LEU A 525 -9.40 -17.23 -24.16
C LEU A 525 -10.14 -18.42 -24.77
N ASP A 526 -11.42 -18.25 -25.08
CA ASP A 526 -12.16 -19.28 -25.80
C ASP A 526 -11.95 -19.11 -27.30
N VAL A 527 -11.84 -20.23 -28.00
CA VAL A 527 -11.78 -20.24 -29.47
C VAL A 527 -13.13 -19.81 -30.00
N TRP A 528 -13.14 -18.69 -30.74
CA TRP A 528 -14.34 -18.18 -31.40
C TRP A 528 -14.48 -18.77 -32.81
N GLY A 529 -13.36 -19.03 -33.46
CA GLY A 529 -13.31 -19.74 -34.73
C GLY A 529 -12.03 -19.48 -35.52
N VAL A 530 -11.96 -20.10 -36.68
CA VAL A 530 -10.81 -20.10 -37.58
C VAL A 530 -11.25 -19.69 -38.98
N MET A 531 -10.42 -18.92 -39.69
CA MET A 531 -10.54 -18.74 -41.14
C MET A 531 -9.22 -19.04 -41.82
N GLU A 532 -9.25 -19.90 -42.82
CA GLU A 532 -8.16 -20.07 -43.77
C GLU A 532 -8.10 -18.87 -44.73
N GLY A 533 -6.89 -18.45 -45.06
CA GLY A 533 -6.60 -17.37 -46.00
C GLY A 533 -5.61 -17.83 -47.06
N GLY A 534 -5.76 -17.32 -48.28
CA GLY A 534 -4.82 -17.57 -49.37
C GLY A 534 -5.02 -16.59 -50.53
N THR A 535 -4.50 -16.94 -51.70
CA THR A 535 -4.58 -16.12 -52.93
C THR A 535 -6.02 -15.78 -53.33
N ALA A 536 -6.99 -16.64 -53.01
CA ALA A 536 -8.41 -16.47 -53.29
C ALA A 536 -9.17 -15.60 -52.26
N GLY A 537 -8.52 -15.16 -51.17
CA GLY A 537 -9.17 -14.42 -50.08
C GLY A 537 -9.27 -15.22 -48.78
N PHE A 538 -10.17 -14.81 -47.88
CA PHE A 538 -10.50 -15.54 -46.66
C PHE A 538 -11.72 -16.44 -46.87
N SER A 539 -11.64 -17.66 -46.32
CA SER A 539 -12.78 -18.58 -46.19
C SER A 539 -13.84 -18.08 -45.19
N GLU A 540 -14.97 -18.79 -45.13
CA GLU A 540 -15.97 -18.58 -44.08
C GLU A 540 -15.42 -18.94 -42.70
N LEU A 541 -15.97 -18.31 -41.67
CA LEU A 541 -15.57 -18.55 -40.28
C LEU A 541 -16.07 -19.94 -39.83
N VAL A 542 -15.13 -20.82 -39.48
CA VAL A 542 -15.42 -22.12 -38.89
C VAL A 542 -15.36 -21.99 -37.36
N PRO A 543 -16.48 -22.15 -36.61
CA PRO A 543 -16.49 -21.96 -35.16
C PRO A 543 -15.68 -23.02 -34.40
N GLU A 544 -15.76 -24.27 -34.83
CA GLU A 544 -15.09 -25.41 -34.20
C GLU A 544 -13.96 -25.95 -35.10
N PRO A 545 -12.68 -25.91 -34.68
CA PRO A 545 -11.56 -26.38 -35.49
C PRO A 545 -11.60 -27.88 -35.85
N THR A 546 -12.34 -28.71 -35.11
CA THR A 546 -12.61 -30.12 -35.45
C THR A 546 -13.35 -30.30 -36.78
N LEU A 547 -14.10 -29.29 -37.22
CA LEU A 547 -14.85 -29.31 -38.48
C LEU A 547 -14.00 -28.89 -39.70
N LEU A 548 -12.73 -28.51 -39.50
CA LEU A 548 -11.82 -28.16 -40.58
C LEU A 548 -11.45 -29.41 -41.41
N LEU A 549 -11.29 -29.22 -42.71
CA LEU A 549 -10.78 -30.27 -43.59
C LEU A 549 -9.33 -30.63 -43.21
N PRO A 550 -8.91 -31.91 -43.35
CA PRO A 550 -7.53 -32.32 -43.13
C PRO A 550 -6.57 -31.49 -43.99
N GLY A 551 -5.72 -30.69 -43.36
CA GLY A 551 -4.82 -29.77 -44.05
C GLY A 551 -3.82 -29.07 -43.14
N PRO A 552 -2.94 -28.23 -43.70
CA PRO A 552 -1.87 -27.56 -42.95
C PRO A 552 -2.38 -26.65 -41.83
N MET A 553 -3.60 -26.08 -41.94
CA MET A 553 -4.17 -25.25 -40.88
C MET A 553 -4.47 -26.04 -39.61
N LEU A 554 -5.11 -27.22 -39.75
CA LEU A 554 -5.40 -28.10 -38.62
C LEU A 554 -4.10 -28.62 -37.98
N SER A 555 -3.12 -29.05 -38.79
CA SER A 555 -1.80 -29.46 -38.30
C SER A 555 -1.05 -28.31 -37.62
N GLY A 556 -1.19 -27.08 -38.12
CA GLY A 556 -0.60 -25.88 -37.51
C GLY A 556 -1.19 -25.56 -36.15
N LEU A 557 -2.52 -25.64 -36.00
CA LEU A 557 -3.22 -25.46 -34.73
C LEU A 557 -2.87 -26.56 -33.72
N ALA A 558 -2.76 -27.81 -34.19
CA ALA A 558 -2.42 -28.95 -33.33
C ALA A 558 -0.95 -28.96 -32.90
N CYS A 559 0.01 -28.55 -33.75
CA CYS A 559 1.43 -28.75 -33.46
C CYS A 559 2.18 -27.49 -33.00
N CYS A 560 1.72 -26.28 -33.32
CA CYS A 560 2.43 -25.04 -33.00
C CYS A 560 2.19 -24.60 -31.55
N HIS A 561 2.67 -25.37 -30.58
CA HIS A 561 2.51 -25.07 -29.15
C HIS A 561 3.74 -25.48 -28.32
N THR A 562 3.74 -25.04 -27.07
CA THR A 562 4.70 -25.40 -26.02
C THR A 562 4.11 -26.30 -24.94
N VAL A 563 2.82 -26.67 -25.05
CA VAL A 563 2.15 -27.64 -24.15
C VAL A 563 2.97 -28.93 -24.00
N THR A 564 3.14 -29.35 -22.75
CA THR A 564 3.82 -30.58 -22.34
C THR A 564 2.88 -31.46 -21.50
N LEU A 565 3.24 -32.73 -21.28
CA LEU A 565 2.47 -33.65 -20.44
C LEU A 565 3.11 -33.80 -19.07
N LEU A 566 2.37 -33.43 -18.02
CA LEU A 566 2.76 -33.70 -16.63
C LEU A 566 1.82 -34.77 -16.07
N ARG A 567 2.34 -35.98 -15.80
CA ARG A 567 1.57 -37.13 -15.28
C ARG A 567 0.32 -37.44 -16.12
N GLY A 568 0.42 -37.32 -17.45
CA GLY A 568 -0.67 -37.58 -18.38
C GLY A 568 -1.66 -36.42 -18.57
N GLN A 569 -1.51 -35.29 -17.88
CA GLN A 569 -2.32 -34.09 -18.11
C GLN A 569 -1.58 -33.05 -18.96
N PRO A 570 -2.23 -32.45 -19.97
CA PRO A 570 -1.63 -31.40 -20.76
C PRO A 570 -1.44 -30.14 -19.91
N LEU A 571 -0.25 -29.57 -19.95
CA LEU A 571 0.19 -28.42 -19.17
C LEU A 571 0.83 -27.40 -20.10
N GLY A 572 0.39 -26.15 -20.05
CA GLY A 572 0.93 -25.08 -20.87
C GLY A 572 0.11 -23.81 -20.75
N ASP A 573 0.45 -22.80 -21.55
CA ASP A 573 -0.31 -21.56 -21.60
C ASP A 573 -1.79 -21.84 -21.90
N PRO A 574 -2.76 -21.24 -21.16
CA PRO A 574 -4.19 -21.52 -21.33
C PRO A 574 -4.70 -21.27 -22.76
N LEU A 575 -4.10 -20.30 -23.47
CA LEU A 575 -4.40 -20.04 -24.88
C LEU A 575 -4.03 -21.26 -25.73
N GLU A 576 -2.84 -21.81 -25.52
CA GLU A 576 -2.35 -22.97 -26.25
C GLU A 576 -3.10 -24.24 -25.90
N LEU A 577 -3.44 -24.43 -24.61
CA LEU A 577 -4.29 -25.53 -24.17
C LEU A 577 -5.64 -25.49 -24.89
N LYS A 578 -6.33 -24.33 -24.88
CA LYS A 578 -7.60 -24.16 -25.58
C LYS A 578 -7.48 -24.36 -27.09
N MET A 579 -6.38 -23.91 -27.69
CA MET A 579 -6.10 -24.13 -29.10
C MET A 579 -5.96 -25.63 -29.41
N VAL A 580 -5.16 -26.38 -28.64
CA VAL A 580 -4.97 -27.83 -28.85
C VAL A 580 -6.26 -28.60 -28.56
N GLU A 581 -6.93 -28.32 -27.44
CA GLU A 581 -8.22 -28.91 -27.06
C GLU A 581 -9.27 -28.73 -28.18
N SER A 582 -9.31 -27.55 -28.80
CA SER A 582 -10.26 -27.24 -29.88
C SER A 582 -10.05 -28.05 -31.16
N THR A 583 -8.89 -28.68 -31.35
CA THR A 583 -8.61 -29.56 -32.50
C THR A 583 -9.03 -31.01 -32.26
N GLY A 584 -9.20 -31.42 -31.00
CA GLY A 584 -9.44 -32.82 -30.63
C GLY A 584 -8.21 -33.76 -30.77
N TRP A 585 -7.02 -33.23 -31.07
CA TRP A 585 -5.79 -34.03 -31.16
C TRP A 585 -5.21 -34.31 -29.76
N SER A 586 -4.63 -35.48 -29.59
CA SER A 586 -3.99 -35.90 -28.34
C SER A 586 -2.47 -35.78 -28.43
N LEU A 587 -1.86 -35.18 -27.42
CA LEU A 587 -0.40 -35.09 -27.23
C LEU A 587 0.12 -36.40 -26.61
N GLN A 588 1.30 -36.85 -27.04
CA GLN A 588 2.09 -37.92 -26.42
C GLN A 588 3.56 -37.48 -26.35
N GLU A 589 4.22 -37.71 -25.21
CA GLU A 589 5.66 -37.44 -25.04
C GLU A 589 6.45 -38.76 -24.97
N PRO A 590 7.73 -38.76 -25.39
CA PRO A 590 8.59 -39.94 -25.25
C PRO A 590 8.84 -40.29 -23.78
N GLU A 591 8.50 -41.51 -23.39
CA GLU A 591 8.85 -42.09 -22.09
C GLU A 591 10.22 -42.82 -22.17
N GLY A 592 11.17 -42.45 -21.31
CA GLY A 592 12.49 -43.08 -21.26
C GLY A 592 13.45 -42.67 -22.39
N ASP A 593 14.24 -43.61 -22.92
CA ASP A 593 15.34 -43.36 -23.86
C ASP A 593 14.93 -42.92 -25.28
N GLY A 594 13.63 -42.66 -25.54
CA GLY A 594 13.12 -42.02 -26.77
C GLY A 594 13.26 -42.81 -28.09
N ASN A 595 14.11 -43.84 -28.12
CA ASN A 595 14.55 -44.54 -29.33
C ASN A 595 13.43 -45.17 -30.17
N VAL A 596 12.28 -45.53 -29.56
CA VAL A 596 11.14 -46.14 -30.27
C VAL A 596 10.39 -45.12 -31.12
N LEU A 597 10.10 -43.95 -30.56
CA LEU A 597 9.42 -42.87 -31.28
C LEU A 597 10.37 -42.22 -32.29
N ASP A 598 11.65 -42.09 -31.95
CA ASP A 598 12.65 -41.59 -32.88
C ASP A 598 12.72 -42.47 -34.14
N ALA A 599 12.62 -43.80 -34.00
CA ALA A 599 12.56 -44.73 -35.14
C ALA A 599 11.27 -44.60 -35.98
N GLU A 600 10.12 -44.34 -35.36
CA GLU A 600 8.83 -44.15 -36.06
C GLU A 600 8.85 -42.90 -36.98
N PHE A 601 9.66 -41.90 -36.64
CA PHE A 601 9.75 -40.63 -37.34
C PHE A 601 11.11 -40.41 -38.04
N GLY A 602 11.75 -41.48 -38.51
CA GLY A 602 12.93 -41.39 -39.40
C GLY A 602 14.26 -41.16 -38.71
N GLY A 603 14.39 -41.52 -37.41
CA GLY A 603 15.61 -41.36 -36.62
C GLY A 603 15.84 -39.95 -36.08
N HIS A 604 14.88 -39.04 -36.27
CA HIS A 604 14.94 -37.70 -35.67
C HIS A 604 14.58 -37.77 -34.19
N LYS A 605 15.25 -36.95 -33.36
CA LYS A 605 14.93 -36.85 -31.93
C LYS A 605 13.58 -36.17 -31.74
N VAL A 606 12.57 -36.92 -31.33
CA VAL A 606 11.20 -36.43 -31.15
C VAL A 606 11.06 -35.76 -29.78
N LEU A 607 10.48 -34.56 -29.75
CA LEU A 607 10.14 -33.86 -28.52
C LEU A 607 8.74 -34.24 -28.04
N ALA A 608 7.78 -34.35 -28.96
CA ALA A 608 6.43 -34.82 -28.70
C ALA A 608 5.74 -35.26 -30.00
N VAL A 609 4.70 -36.09 -29.89
CA VAL A 609 3.88 -36.56 -31.02
C VAL A 609 2.44 -36.11 -30.83
N MET A 610 1.87 -35.52 -31.87
CA MET A 610 0.45 -35.19 -31.94
C MET A 610 -0.27 -36.24 -32.77
N ARG A 611 -1.24 -36.93 -32.16
CA ARG A 611 -2.08 -37.95 -32.81
C ARG A 611 -3.50 -37.41 -33.01
N PRO A 612 -4.10 -37.61 -34.21
CA PRO A 612 -5.48 -37.23 -34.47
C PRO A 612 -6.49 -38.14 -33.74
N PRO A 613 -7.74 -37.70 -33.56
CA PRO A 613 -8.78 -38.48 -32.88
C PRO A 613 -9.11 -39.79 -33.62
N ALA A 614 -9.35 -40.87 -32.87
CA ALA A 614 -9.56 -42.22 -33.39
C ALA A 614 -10.98 -42.47 -33.96
N GLU A 615 -11.95 -41.60 -33.66
CA GLU A 615 -13.34 -41.72 -34.10
C GLU A 615 -13.67 -40.68 -35.18
N GLY A 616 -13.65 -41.10 -36.45
CA GLY A 616 -14.10 -40.29 -37.60
C GLY A 616 -13.26 -40.48 -38.86
N ILE A 617 -13.83 -40.17 -40.02
CA ILE A 617 -13.24 -40.28 -41.37
C ILE A 617 -12.15 -39.20 -41.58
N SER A 618 -11.16 -39.11 -40.70
CA SER A 618 -10.04 -38.18 -40.81
C SER A 618 -8.78 -38.93 -41.25
N THR A 619 -8.39 -38.74 -42.52
CA THR A 619 -7.14 -39.25 -43.12
C THR A 619 -5.89 -38.49 -42.64
N SER A 620 -5.93 -37.83 -41.48
CA SER A 620 -4.79 -37.09 -40.94
C SER A 620 -3.75 -38.06 -40.39
N GLU A 621 -2.48 -37.88 -40.74
CA GLU A 621 -1.37 -38.67 -40.22
C GLU A 621 -0.85 -38.08 -38.89
N ALA A 622 -0.21 -38.92 -38.07
CA ALA A 622 0.45 -38.47 -36.85
C ALA A 622 1.66 -37.58 -37.19
N VAL A 623 1.88 -36.55 -36.37
CA VAL A 623 2.93 -35.55 -36.59
C VAL A 623 3.83 -35.44 -35.36
N ALA A 624 5.14 -35.58 -35.55
CA ALA A 624 6.13 -35.38 -34.49
C ALA A 624 6.68 -33.96 -34.49
N ILE A 625 6.78 -33.35 -33.31
CA ILE A 625 7.47 -32.07 -33.08
C ILE A 625 8.95 -32.38 -32.80
N VAL A 626 9.84 -31.83 -33.61
CA VAL A 626 11.29 -32.11 -33.55
C VAL A 626 12.05 -30.92 -32.98
N GLN A 627 11.59 -29.69 -33.24
CA GLN A 627 12.20 -28.47 -32.71
C GLN A 627 11.15 -27.43 -32.36
N ARG A 628 11.35 -26.71 -31.25
CA ARG A 628 10.46 -25.63 -30.80
C ARG A 628 11.25 -24.32 -30.68
N PHE A 629 10.75 -23.27 -31.34
CA PHE A 629 11.16 -21.89 -31.11
C PHE A 629 10.05 -21.18 -30.33
N PRO A 630 10.14 -21.18 -29.00
CA PRO A 630 9.09 -20.71 -28.13
C PRO A 630 8.80 -19.20 -28.33
N PHE A 631 7.64 -18.78 -27.83
CA PHE A 631 7.18 -17.41 -27.95
C PHE A 631 8.18 -16.43 -27.33
N SER A 632 8.44 -15.33 -28.05
CA SER A 632 9.21 -14.20 -27.57
C SER A 632 8.36 -12.93 -27.67
N SER A 633 8.20 -12.21 -26.57
CA SER A 633 7.40 -10.97 -26.51
C SER A 633 7.99 -9.86 -27.38
N ALA A 634 9.31 -9.80 -27.50
CA ALA A 634 10.00 -8.86 -28.40
C ALA A 634 9.73 -9.18 -29.87
N LEU A 635 9.72 -10.48 -30.22
CA LEU A 635 9.50 -10.95 -31.60
C LEU A 635 8.01 -11.15 -31.96
N GLN A 636 7.13 -11.18 -30.95
CA GLN A 636 5.67 -11.37 -31.03
C GLN A 636 5.22 -12.66 -31.75
N ARG A 637 6.03 -13.71 -31.73
CA ARG A 637 5.75 -14.97 -32.45
C ARG A 637 6.50 -16.17 -31.87
N MET A 638 6.04 -17.36 -32.24
CA MET A 638 6.71 -18.64 -32.01
C MET A 638 6.63 -19.53 -33.25
N SER A 639 7.57 -20.46 -33.37
CA SER A 639 7.60 -21.42 -34.47
C SER A 639 7.93 -22.83 -33.97
N VAL A 640 7.52 -23.83 -34.74
CA VAL A 640 7.83 -25.24 -34.49
C VAL A 640 8.23 -25.92 -35.79
N VAL A 641 9.10 -26.91 -35.71
CA VAL A 641 9.45 -27.78 -36.82
C VAL A 641 8.90 -29.17 -36.53
N THR A 642 8.19 -29.70 -37.51
CA THR A 642 7.45 -30.97 -37.40
C THR A 642 7.83 -31.91 -38.52
N VAL A 643 7.71 -33.22 -38.27
CA VAL A 643 8.00 -34.29 -39.22
C VAL A 643 6.82 -35.26 -39.24
N ALA A 644 6.37 -35.62 -40.45
CA ALA A 644 5.31 -36.60 -40.65
C ALA A 644 5.80 -38.03 -40.37
N GLN A 645 4.87 -38.95 -40.10
CA GLN A 645 5.16 -40.36 -39.82
C GLN A 645 6.04 -40.98 -40.93
N GLY A 646 7.08 -41.73 -40.54
CA GLY A 646 8.05 -42.30 -41.47
C GLY A 646 9.09 -41.33 -42.03
N GLY A 647 9.16 -40.08 -41.55
CA GLY A 647 10.25 -39.15 -41.86
C GLY A 647 10.24 -38.57 -43.28
N ARG A 648 9.13 -38.67 -44.02
CA ARG A 648 9.08 -38.34 -45.46
C ARG A 648 8.92 -36.86 -45.78
N SER A 649 8.42 -36.06 -44.83
CA SER A 649 8.20 -34.63 -45.03
C SER A 649 8.36 -33.85 -43.72
N ALA A 650 9.07 -32.73 -43.76
CA ALA A 650 9.21 -31.80 -42.65
C ALA A 650 8.48 -30.47 -42.94
N LEU A 651 7.72 -29.99 -41.98
CA LEU A 651 6.96 -28.73 -42.05
C LEU A 651 7.32 -27.83 -40.87
N ALA A 652 7.61 -26.57 -41.16
CA ALA A 652 7.71 -25.52 -40.17
C ALA A 652 6.38 -24.78 -40.05
N PHE A 653 5.89 -24.57 -38.83
CA PHE A 653 4.71 -23.77 -38.54
C PHE A 653 5.11 -22.56 -37.69
N ILE A 654 4.48 -21.42 -37.93
CA ILE A 654 4.62 -20.22 -37.13
C ILE A 654 3.25 -19.72 -36.69
N LYS A 655 3.16 -19.24 -35.45
CA LYS A 655 2.00 -18.49 -34.96
C LYS A 655 2.44 -17.24 -34.21
N GLY A 656 1.66 -16.17 -34.30
CA GLY A 656 2.03 -14.90 -33.65
C GLY A 656 1.05 -13.77 -33.93
N SER A 657 1.51 -12.54 -33.66
CA SER A 657 0.73 -11.35 -34.01
C SER A 657 0.49 -11.31 -35.53
N PRO A 658 -0.72 -10.98 -35.98
CA PRO A 658 -1.06 -11.05 -37.39
C PRO A 658 -0.13 -10.22 -38.28
N GLU A 659 0.22 -9.00 -37.87
CA GLU A 659 1.09 -8.13 -38.66
C GLU A 659 2.52 -8.67 -38.77
N MET A 660 3.03 -9.29 -37.71
CA MET A 660 4.38 -9.86 -37.67
C MET A 660 4.47 -11.17 -38.47
N VAL A 661 3.45 -12.02 -38.39
CA VAL A 661 3.42 -13.24 -39.20
C VAL A 661 3.27 -12.89 -40.68
N ALA A 662 2.38 -11.95 -41.01
CA ALA A 662 2.19 -11.48 -42.37
C ALA A 662 3.46 -10.86 -42.98
N SER A 663 4.29 -10.15 -42.19
CA SER A 663 5.54 -9.58 -42.68
C SER A 663 6.63 -10.60 -42.99
N LEU A 664 6.51 -11.83 -42.46
CA LEU A 664 7.39 -12.97 -42.74
C LEU A 664 6.86 -13.90 -43.84
N CYS A 665 5.62 -13.68 -44.28
CA CYS A 665 5.00 -14.45 -45.34
C CYS A 665 5.32 -13.86 -46.72
N ARG A 666 5.25 -14.71 -47.75
CA ARG A 666 5.28 -14.27 -49.15
C ARG A 666 4.06 -13.39 -49.42
N ALA A 667 4.29 -12.19 -49.94
CA ALA A 667 3.23 -11.19 -50.16
C ALA A 667 2.05 -11.72 -50.99
N GLU A 668 2.32 -12.63 -51.94
CA GLU A 668 1.31 -13.28 -52.78
C GLU A 668 0.33 -14.16 -52.01
N THR A 669 0.72 -14.70 -50.85
CA THR A 669 -0.11 -15.58 -50.03
C THR A 669 -1.02 -14.82 -49.06
N VAL A 670 -0.71 -13.55 -48.79
CA VAL A 670 -1.47 -12.72 -47.84
C VAL A 670 -2.66 -12.10 -48.57
N PRO A 671 -3.91 -12.33 -48.12
CA PRO A 671 -5.09 -11.76 -48.77
C PRO A 671 -5.07 -10.24 -48.81
N ALA A 672 -5.49 -9.62 -49.92
CA ALA A 672 -5.58 -8.16 -50.03
C ALA A 672 -6.50 -7.51 -48.97
N GLN A 673 -7.48 -8.27 -48.46
CA GLN A 673 -8.42 -7.84 -47.41
C GLN A 673 -7.89 -8.06 -45.98
N PHE A 674 -6.64 -8.47 -45.80
CA PHE A 674 -6.05 -8.81 -44.50
C PHE A 674 -6.22 -7.69 -43.46
N SER A 675 -5.80 -6.47 -43.79
CA SER A 675 -5.82 -5.35 -42.84
C SER A 675 -7.23 -4.90 -42.46
N SER A 676 -8.20 -4.99 -43.38
CA SER A 676 -9.59 -4.60 -43.11
C SER A 676 -10.31 -5.64 -42.24
N LYS A 677 -10.19 -6.95 -42.55
CA LYS A 677 -10.72 -8.05 -41.73
C LYS A 677 -10.12 -8.06 -40.33
N LEU A 678 -8.79 -7.92 -40.21
CA LEU A 678 -8.11 -7.85 -38.92
C LEU A 678 -8.64 -6.70 -38.05
N ARG A 679 -8.87 -5.52 -38.65
CA ARG A 679 -9.44 -4.37 -37.95
C ARG A 679 -10.87 -4.64 -37.49
N SER A 680 -11.71 -5.27 -38.32
CA SER A 680 -13.08 -5.67 -37.95
C SER A 680 -13.09 -6.57 -36.72
N PHE A 681 -12.36 -7.69 -36.74
CA PHE A 681 -12.33 -8.62 -35.61
C PHE A 681 -11.73 -8.00 -34.35
N SER A 682 -10.69 -7.17 -34.50
CA SER A 682 -10.11 -6.45 -33.37
C SER A 682 -11.10 -5.45 -32.76
N SER A 683 -11.94 -4.81 -33.59
CA SER A 683 -12.99 -3.88 -33.13
C SER A 683 -14.16 -4.60 -32.45
N GLU A 684 -14.45 -5.84 -32.84
CA GLU A 684 -15.37 -6.75 -32.14
C GLU A 684 -14.77 -7.31 -30.82
N GLY A 685 -13.52 -6.96 -30.52
CA GLY A 685 -12.79 -7.36 -29.33
C GLY A 685 -12.30 -8.80 -29.35
N LEU A 686 -12.19 -9.40 -30.53
CA LEU A 686 -11.55 -10.70 -30.70
C LEU A 686 -10.03 -10.52 -30.67
N ARG A 687 -9.35 -11.42 -29.95
CA ARG A 687 -7.90 -11.59 -30.04
C ARG A 687 -7.61 -12.45 -31.25
N VAL A 688 -6.87 -11.89 -32.20
CA VAL A 688 -6.56 -12.55 -33.47
C VAL A 688 -5.10 -12.99 -33.47
N LEU A 689 -4.84 -14.25 -33.83
CA LEU A 689 -3.53 -14.80 -34.11
C LEU A 689 -3.47 -15.22 -35.57
N ALA A 690 -2.33 -15.03 -36.22
CA ALA A 690 -2.11 -15.56 -37.56
C ALA A 690 -1.25 -16.81 -37.51
N LEU A 691 -1.52 -17.74 -38.42
CA LEU A 691 -0.72 -18.93 -38.66
C LEU A 691 -0.14 -18.89 -40.07
N ALA A 692 1.06 -19.43 -40.22
CA ALA A 692 1.71 -19.65 -41.51
C ALA A 692 2.59 -20.89 -41.45
N TYR A 693 2.97 -21.43 -42.61
CA TYR A 693 3.78 -22.64 -42.70
C TYR A 693 4.80 -22.60 -43.84
N LYS A 694 5.79 -23.51 -43.79
CA LYS A 694 6.76 -23.71 -44.87
C LYS A 694 7.27 -25.16 -44.88
N PRO A 695 7.42 -25.78 -46.06
CA PRO A 695 8.16 -27.03 -46.18
C PRO A 695 9.66 -26.83 -45.88
N VAL A 696 10.23 -27.72 -45.07
CA VAL A 696 11.65 -27.74 -44.72
C VAL A 696 12.31 -28.97 -45.35
N ASP A 697 13.56 -28.83 -45.80
CA ASP A 697 14.30 -29.97 -46.35
C ASP A 697 14.61 -30.98 -45.25
N VAL A 698 14.16 -32.22 -45.45
CA VAL A 698 14.32 -33.33 -44.49
C VAL A 698 15.79 -33.70 -44.31
N ASN A 699 16.64 -33.44 -45.30
CA ASN A 699 18.08 -33.75 -45.24
C ASN A 699 18.87 -32.76 -44.36
N SER A 700 18.27 -31.65 -43.93
CA SER A 700 18.92 -30.68 -43.06
C SER A 700 18.93 -31.15 -41.60
N ASP A 701 19.96 -30.78 -40.83
CA ASP A 701 20.00 -31.10 -39.39
C ASP A 701 18.98 -30.23 -38.63
N LEU A 702 17.78 -30.77 -38.46
CA LEU A 702 16.65 -30.09 -37.84
C LEU A 702 16.91 -29.67 -36.37
N LYS A 703 17.94 -30.22 -35.71
CA LYS A 703 18.31 -29.82 -34.33
C LYS A 703 19.05 -28.49 -34.26
N THR A 704 19.88 -28.20 -35.26
CA THR A 704 20.77 -27.02 -35.27
C THR A 704 20.26 -25.89 -36.17
N ILE A 705 19.10 -26.09 -36.81
CA ILE A 705 18.47 -25.09 -37.66
C ILE A 705 18.24 -23.77 -36.91
N LYS A 706 18.61 -22.66 -37.55
CA LYS A 706 18.46 -21.33 -36.95
C LYS A 706 17.03 -20.83 -37.10
N ARG A 707 16.58 -20.04 -36.13
CA ARG A 707 15.21 -19.47 -36.11
C ARG A 707 14.93 -18.64 -37.36
N GLU A 708 15.90 -17.85 -37.81
CA GLU A 708 15.78 -16.96 -38.96
C GLU A 708 15.57 -17.74 -40.26
N GLU A 709 16.17 -18.91 -40.39
CA GLU A 709 16.05 -19.77 -41.57
C GLU A 709 14.67 -20.44 -41.62
N VAL A 710 14.13 -20.84 -40.46
CA VAL A 710 12.79 -21.41 -40.33
C VAL A 710 11.73 -20.37 -40.70
N GLU A 711 11.85 -19.15 -40.16
CA GLU A 711 10.83 -18.10 -40.23
C GLU A 711 10.83 -17.28 -41.53
N ARG A 712 11.72 -17.57 -42.49
CA ARG A 712 11.80 -16.84 -43.78
C ARG A 712 10.89 -17.44 -44.87
N ASP A 713 10.28 -16.57 -45.68
CA ASP A 713 9.51 -16.89 -46.89
C ASP A 713 8.32 -17.85 -46.66
N MET A 714 7.61 -17.66 -45.54
CA MET A 714 6.48 -18.49 -45.11
C MET A 714 5.26 -18.33 -46.03
N GLN A 715 4.36 -19.31 -46.04
CA GLN A 715 3.06 -19.24 -46.69
C GLN A 715 1.98 -18.96 -45.66
N PHE A 716 1.20 -17.90 -45.87
CA PHE A 716 0.12 -17.53 -44.97
C PHE A 716 -0.98 -18.61 -44.97
N LEU A 717 -1.42 -19.06 -43.79
CA LEU A 717 -2.48 -20.06 -43.66
C LEU A 717 -3.83 -19.45 -43.32
N GLY A 718 -3.87 -18.52 -42.38
CA GLY A 718 -5.15 -18.07 -41.84
C GLY A 718 -5.05 -17.36 -40.50
N LEU A 719 -6.23 -17.08 -39.95
CA LEU A 719 -6.44 -16.39 -38.68
C LEU A 719 -7.20 -17.29 -37.70
N LEU A 720 -6.72 -17.33 -36.46
CA LEU A 720 -7.40 -17.89 -35.31
C LEU A 720 -7.98 -16.73 -34.49
N MET A 721 -9.28 -16.74 -34.24
CA MET A 721 -9.95 -15.75 -33.40
C MET A 721 -10.34 -16.35 -32.07
N MET A 722 -10.05 -15.59 -31.02
CA MET A 722 -10.34 -15.96 -29.64
C MET A 722 -11.00 -14.79 -28.91
N LYS A 723 -11.75 -15.06 -27.85
CA LYS A 723 -12.47 -14.01 -27.12
C LYS A 723 -12.27 -14.11 -25.62
N ASN A 724 -12.03 -12.98 -24.96
CA ASN A 724 -12.10 -12.87 -23.49
C ASN A 724 -13.53 -12.50 -23.09
N LEU A 725 -14.18 -13.37 -22.35
CA LEU A 725 -15.53 -13.11 -21.83
C LEU A 725 -15.47 -12.19 -20.61
N VAL A 726 -16.35 -11.20 -20.56
CA VAL A 726 -16.47 -10.30 -19.41
C VAL A 726 -17.21 -11.01 -18.29
N LYS A 727 -16.66 -10.97 -17.07
CA LYS A 727 -17.32 -11.57 -15.89
C LYS A 727 -18.70 -10.93 -15.68
N PRO A 728 -19.76 -11.71 -15.38
CA PRO A 728 -21.13 -11.19 -15.29
C PRO A 728 -21.29 -10.15 -14.16
N GLU A 729 -20.46 -10.21 -13.12
CA GLU A 729 -20.44 -9.25 -12.02
C GLU A 729 -19.82 -7.90 -12.40
N SER A 730 -18.90 -7.88 -13.38
CA SER A 730 -18.11 -6.70 -13.74
C SER A 730 -19.01 -5.54 -14.15
N ALA A 731 -20.00 -5.78 -15.02
CA ALA A 731 -20.93 -4.75 -15.47
C ALA A 731 -21.73 -4.12 -14.31
N LYS A 732 -22.20 -4.96 -13.37
CA LYS A 732 -22.97 -4.50 -12.20
C LYS A 732 -22.10 -3.62 -11.29
N VAL A 733 -20.87 -4.06 -11.01
CA VAL A 733 -19.95 -3.33 -10.13
C VAL A 733 -19.52 -2.00 -10.73
N ILE A 734 -19.16 -1.96 -12.01
CA ILE A 734 -18.76 -0.72 -12.69
C ILE A 734 -19.91 0.29 -12.68
N ASN A 735 -21.15 -0.15 -12.90
CA ASN A 735 -22.31 0.71 -12.79
C ASN A 735 -22.48 1.31 -11.38
N VAL A 736 -22.34 0.50 -10.32
CA VAL A 736 -22.38 0.98 -8.92
C VAL A 736 -21.30 2.05 -8.66
N LEU A 737 -20.09 1.87 -9.18
CA LEU A 737 -19.01 2.86 -9.05
C LEU A 737 -19.29 4.14 -9.82
N ARG A 738 -19.86 4.04 -11.03
CA ARG A 738 -20.25 5.19 -11.87
C ARG A 738 -21.35 6.01 -11.20
N LEU A 739 -22.39 5.35 -10.67
CA LEU A 739 -23.46 5.99 -9.88
C LEU A 739 -22.89 6.69 -8.63
N ALA A 740 -21.87 6.12 -8.00
CA ALA A 740 -21.20 6.72 -6.85
C ALA A 740 -20.17 7.82 -7.19
N HIS A 741 -20.08 8.25 -8.47
CA HIS A 741 -19.08 9.19 -8.98
C HIS A 741 -17.62 8.81 -8.65
N ILE A 742 -17.32 7.53 -8.68
CA ILE A 742 -15.96 7.00 -8.60
C ILE A 742 -15.49 6.74 -10.02
N ARG A 743 -14.40 7.40 -10.43
CA ARG A 743 -13.87 7.24 -11.77
C ARG A 743 -13.22 5.86 -11.90
N THR A 744 -13.64 5.10 -12.89
CA THR A 744 -13.05 3.80 -13.23
C THR A 744 -12.05 3.98 -14.38
N VAL A 745 -10.87 3.36 -14.28
CA VAL A 745 -9.83 3.40 -15.31
C VAL A 745 -9.39 1.97 -15.58
N MET A 746 -9.31 1.58 -16.85
CA MET A 746 -8.76 0.30 -17.27
C MET A 746 -7.28 0.45 -17.59
N VAL A 747 -6.45 -0.44 -17.04
CA VAL A 747 -5.01 -0.49 -17.28
C VAL A 747 -4.64 -1.91 -17.66
N THR A 748 -4.20 -2.15 -18.90
CA THR A 748 -4.00 -3.51 -19.41
C THR A 748 -2.80 -3.61 -20.36
N GLY A 749 -2.26 -4.83 -20.49
CA GLY A 749 -1.26 -5.18 -21.50
C GLY A 749 -1.85 -5.45 -22.90
N ASP A 750 -3.16 -5.52 -23.04
CA ASP A 750 -3.82 -5.89 -24.30
C ASP A 750 -3.86 -4.76 -25.35
N ASN A 751 -4.30 -5.11 -26.56
CA ASN A 751 -4.54 -4.14 -27.62
C ASN A 751 -5.63 -3.13 -27.22
N ILE A 752 -5.45 -1.88 -27.66
CA ILE A 752 -6.32 -0.75 -27.35
C ILE A 752 -7.75 -0.97 -27.84
N LEU A 753 -7.95 -1.59 -29.02
CA LEU A 753 -9.29 -1.86 -29.56
C LEU A 753 -10.05 -2.89 -28.72
N THR A 754 -9.37 -3.97 -28.31
CA THR A 754 -9.92 -4.98 -27.40
C THR A 754 -10.29 -4.37 -26.06
N ALA A 755 -9.41 -3.52 -25.50
CA ALA A 755 -9.67 -2.81 -24.26
C ALA A 755 -10.89 -1.86 -24.36
N VAL A 756 -11.03 -1.15 -25.49
CA VAL A 756 -12.21 -0.31 -25.78
C VAL A 756 -13.49 -1.15 -25.84
N ASN A 757 -13.47 -2.30 -26.52
CA ASN A 757 -14.65 -3.17 -26.61
C ASN A 757 -15.05 -3.74 -25.24
N VAL A 758 -14.08 -4.18 -24.42
CA VAL A 758 -14.34 -4.65 -23.05
C VAL A 758 -14.88 -3.52 -22.18
N ALA A 759 -14.33 -2.31 -22.30
CA ALA A 759 -14.80 -1.15 -21.56
C ALA A 759 -16.23 -0.74 -21.93
N LYS A 760 -16.61 -0.84 -23.21
CA LYS A 760 -18.01 -0.67 -23.67
C LYS A 760 -18.90 -1.79 -23.12
N SER A 761 -18.45 -3.04 -23.19
CA SER A 761 -19.21 -4.22 -22.74
C SER A 761 -19.50 -4.24 -21.24
N CYS A 762 -18.57 -3.78 -20.40
CA CYS A 762 -18.77 -3.69 -18.95
C CYS A 762 -19.40 -2.36 -18.48
N GLY A 763 -19.75 -1.45 -19.40
CA GLY A 763 -20.37 -0.16 -19.08
C GLY A 763 -19.41 0.89 -18.49
N MET A 764 -18.10 0.65 -18.55
CA MET A 764 -17.07 1.63 -18.21
C MET A 764 -17.08 2.82 -19.17
N LEU A 765 -17.39 2.54 -20.44
CA LEU A 765 -17.77 3.52 -21.46
C LEU A 765 -19.25 3.32 -21.81
N GLY A 766 -20.00 4.40 -21.91
CA GLY A 766 -21.36 4.38 -22.46
C GLY A 766 -21.35 4.16 -23.98
N SER A 767 -22.41 3.56 -24.52
CA SER A 767 -22.54 3.30 -25.96
C SER A 767 -22.50 4.58 -26.82
N ASP A 768 -22.95 5.71 -26.26
CA ASP A 768 -22.97 7.02 -26.92
C ASP A 768 -21.69 7.85 -26.70
N GLU A 769 -20.78 7.39 -25.83
CA GLU A 769 -19.54 8.10 -25.48
C GLU A 769 -18.44 7.83 -26.52
N LYS A 770 -17.81 8.90 -27.02
CA LYS A 770 -16.78 8.79 -28.06
C LYS A 770 -15.39 8.56 -27.47
N VAL A 771 -14.59 7.72 -28.13
CA VAL A 771 -13.20 7.43 -27.74
C VAL A 771 -12.23 8.18 -28.66
N ILE A 772 -11.26 8.86 -28.05
CA ILE A 772 -10.19 9.58 -28.75
C ILE A 772 -8.86 8.93 -28.40
N PHE A 773 -8.13 8.47 -29.41
CA PHE A 773 -6.79 7.91 -29.28
C PHE A 773 -5.74 9.02 -29.17
N VAL A 774 -4.90 8.91 -28.14
CA VAL A 774 -3.75 9.79 -27.92
C VAL A 774 -2.51 9.09 -28.46
N ILE A 775 -1.91 9.69 -29.48
CA ILE A 775 -0.71 9.18 -30.15
C ILE A 775 0.41 10.17 -29.87
N ALA A 776 1.41 9.71 -29.12
CA ALA A 776 2.66 10.43 -28.90
C ALA A 776 3.82 9.62 -29.48
N THR A 777 4.70 10.27 -30.23
CA THR A 777 5.93 9.71 -30.78
C THR A 777 7.14 10.36 -30.11
N GLY A 778 8.10 9.55 -29.68
CA GLY A 778 9.38 10.03 -29.16
C GLY A 778 10.31 10.54 -30.26
N HIS A 779 11.51 10.96 -29.89
CA HIS A 779 12.51 11.40 -30.85
C HIS A 779 13.05 10.20 -31.63
N THR A 780 13.01 10.28 -32.96
CA THR A 780 13.73 9.36 -33.85
C THR A 780 14.71 10.17 -34.69
N ALA A 781 15.78 9.54 -35.19
CA ALA A 781 16.84 10.21 -35.97
C ALA A 781 16.33 11.03 -37.18
N GLN A 782 15.06 10.86 -37.59
CA GLN A 782 14.43 11.52 -38.72
C GLN A 782 13.20 12.38 -38.35
N SER A 783 12.74 12.42 -37.09
CA SER A 783 11.52 13.17 -36.71
C SER A 783 11.51 13.78 -35.30
N VAL A 784 10.91 14.97 -35.21
CA VAL A 784 10.69 15.70 -33.95
C VAL A 784 9.56 15.02 -33.15
N PRO A 785 9.62 14.95 -31.80
CA PRO A 785 8.53 14.40 -31.00
C PRO A 785 7.20 15.07 -31.34
N SER A 786 6.14 14.27 -31.50
CA SER A 786 4.82 14.76 -31.90
C SER A 786 3.72 14.17 -31.03
N LEU A 787 2.68 14.97 -30.75
CA LEU A 787 1.49 14.56 -30.02
C LEU A 787 0.24 14.85 -30.84
N ARG A 788 -0.62 13.84 -31.06
CA ARG A 788 -1.85 13.93 -31.87
C ARG A 788 -3.02 13.23 -31.18
N PHE A 789 -4.22 13.79 -31.34
CA PHE A 789 -5.49 13.22 -30.89
C PHE A 789 -6.32 12.79 -32.11
N SER A 790 -6.74 11.52 -32.18
CA SER A 790 -7.48 10.95 -33.31
C SER A 790 -8.74 10.21 -32.87
N LEU A 791 -9.83 10.31 -33.63
CA LEU A 791 -11.10 9.63 -33.35
C LEU A 791 -11.08 8.16 -33.81
N GLU A 792 -11.88 7.31 -33.16
CA GLU A 792 -12.02 5.87 -33.43
C GLU A 792 -12.42 5.56 -34.90
N ASP A 793 -13.29 6.39 -35.50
CA ASP A 793 -13.80 6.23 -36.87
C ASP A 793 -12.83 6.79 -37.95
N GLY A 794 -11.60 6.26 -37.99
CA GLY A 794 -10.64 6.47 -39.07
C GLY A 794 -10.73 5.42 -40.18
N GLY A 795 -11.92 4.85 -40.40
CA GLY A 795 -12.15 3.63 -41.18
C GLY A 795 -12.92 3.80 -42.49
N THR A 796 -13.14 5.02 -42.96
CA THR A 796 -13.54 5.39 -44.34
C THR A 796 -13.42 6.90 -44.40
N ALA A 797 -13.26 7.50 -45.58
CA ALA A 797 -13.23 8.94 -45.76
C ALA A 797 -14.53 9.61 -45.22
N ALA A 798 -14.59 9.88 -43.91
CA ALA A 798 -15.59 10.74 -43.33
C ALA A 798 -15.26 12.16 -43.81
N THR A 799 -16.16 12.72 -44.61
CA THR A 799 -16.10 14.10 -45.10
C THR A 799 -15.73 15.07 -43.96
N GLN A 800 -14.83 16.02 -44.24
CA GLN A 800 -14.36 17.04 -43.27
C GLN A 800 -15.53 17.73 -42.52
N SER A 801 -16.70 17.85 -43.16
CA SER A 801 -17.94 18.39 -42.59
C SER A 801 -18.48 17.58 -41.40
N SER A 802 -18.35 16.25 -41.40
CA SER A 802 -18.81 15.37 -40.31
C SER A 802 -17.95 15.52 -39.07
N ILE A 803 -16.64 15.71 -39.28
CA ILE A 803 -15.68 15.93 -38.19
C ILE A 803 -15.95 17.29 -37.55
N GLU A 804 -16.14 18.37 -38.32
CA GLU A 804 -16.43 19.71 -37.77
C GLU A 804 -17.69 19.74 -36.89
N VAL A 805 -18.78 19.08 -37.32
CA VAL A 805 -20.02 18.95 -36.52
C VAL A 805 -19.79 18.15 -35.23
N LEU A 806 -19.03 17.04 -35.30
CA LEU A 806 -18.61 16.28 -34.11
C LEU A 806 -17.70 17.10 -33.19
N THR A 807 -16.81 17.93 -33.77
CA THR A 807 -15.90 18.80 -33.01
C THR A 807 -16.68 19.89 -32.29
N GLN A 808 -17.64 20.54 -32.96
CA GLN A 808 -18.55 21.51 -32.36
C GLN A 808 -19.42 20.88 -31.28
N GLY A 809 -19.98 19.68 -31.50
CA GLY A 809 -20.76 18.95 -30.49
C GLY A 809 -19.94 18.56 -29.26
N LEU A 810 -18.66 18.21 -29.42
CA LEU A 810 -17.73 17.94 -28.31
C LEU A 810 -17.40 19.21 -27.51
N TYR A 811 -17.12 20.33 -28.20
CA TYR A 811 -16.76 21.60 -27.55
C TYR A 811 -17.96 22.34 -26.94
N GLN A 812 -19.17 22.10 -27.43
CA GLN A 812 -20.42 22.63 -26.86
C GLN A 812 -20.98 21.74 -25.73
N GLY A 813 -20.30 20.64 -25.39
CA GLY A 813 -20.68 19.74 -24.29
C GLY A 813 -21.84 18.80 -24.61
N GLY A 814 -22.18 18.60 -25.88
CA GLY A 814 -23.27 17.73 -26.34
C GLY A 814 -22.97 16.23 -26.26
N PHE A 815 -21.69 15.83 -26.18
CA PHE A 815 -21.27 14.42 -26.08
C PHE A 815 -20.16 14.20 -25.04
N GLY A 816 -20.27 13.12 -24.26
CA GLY A 816 -19.20 12.65 -23.39
C GLY A 816 -18.07 11.99 -24.21
N TYR A 817 -16.81 12.27 -23.84
CA TYR A 817 -15.65 11.67 -24.52
C TYR A 817 -14.62 11.14 -23.52
N HIS A 818 -13.91 10.10 -23.94
CA HIS A 818 -12.86 9.43 -23.17
C HIS A 818 -11.58 9.33 -23.99
N LEU A 819 -10.43 9.45 -23.34
CA LEU A 819 -9.14 9.24 -24.02
C LEU A 819 -8.67 7.79 -23.82
N ALA A 820 -8.05 7.24 -24.85
CA ALA A 820 -7.36 5.96 -24.81
C ALA A 820 -5.91 6.14 -25.28
N ILE A 821 -4.96 5.58 -24.54
CA ILE A 821 -3.51 5.73 -24.81
C ILE A 821 -2.83 4.36 -24.72
N ASN A 822 -1.83 4.13 -25.56
CA ASN A 822 -1.00 2.93 -25.49
C ASN A 822 0.28 3.18 -24.67
N GLY A 823 0.94 2.11 -24.19
CA GLY A 823 2.14 2.23 -23.36
C GLY A 823 3.31 2.98 -24.00
N LYS A 824 3.52 2.86 -25.31
CA LYS A 824 4.58 3.59 -26.03
C LYS A 824 4.34 5.10 -26.04
N SER A 825 3.12 5.50 -26.37
CA SER A 825 2.71 6.90 -26.34
C SER A 825 2.61 7.45 -24.91
N PHE A 826 2.27 6.63 -23.92
CA PHE A 826 2.32 7.04 -22.52
C PHE A 826 3.75 7.35 -22.06
N ALA A 827 4.72 6.49 -22.40
CA ALA A 827 6.13 6.76 -22.10
C ALA A 827 6.61 8.07 -22.76
N ALA A 828 6.35 8.24 -24.06
CA ALA A 828 6.70 9.46 -24.78
C ALA A 828 6.00 10.72 -24.22
N LEU A 829 4.76 10.58 -23.74
CA LEU A 829 4.02 11.66 -23.09
C LEU A 829 4.66 12.07 -21.75
N CYS A 830 5.11 11.10 -20.96
CA CYS A 830 5.79 11.36 -19.69
C CYS A 830 7.15 12.04 -19.88
N GLU A 831 7.91 11.64 -20.89
CA GLU A 831 9.27 12.12 -21.14
C GLU A 831 9.31 13.47 -21.88
N TYR A 832 8.62 13.57 -23.01
CA TYR A 832 8.72 14.73 -23.90
C TYR A 832 7.61 15.78 -23.71
N PHE A 833 6.47 15.41 -23.11
CA PHE A 833 5.28 16.27 -23.00
C PHE A 833 4.69 16.34 -21.57
N PRO A 834 5.51 16.60 -20.52
CA PRO A 834 5.06 16.58 -19.12
C PRO A 834 3.96 17.61 -18.80
N GLU A 835 3.86 18.69 -19.59
CA GLU A 835 2.82 19.73 -19.43
C GLU A 835 1.41 19.25 -19.83
N TYR A 836 1.31 18.33 -20.79
CA TYR A 836 0.04 17.78 -21.27
C TYR A 836 -0.38 16.53 -20.48
N LEU A 837 0.57 15.85 -19.82
CA LEU A 837 0.34 14.64 -19.04
C LEU A 837 -0.82 14.81 -18.03
N PRO A 838 -0.90 15.84 -17.16
CA PRO A 838 -2.04 16.05 -16.28
C PRO A 838 -3.39 16.13 -17.01
N LYS A 839 -3.44 16.79 -18.17
CA LYS A 839 -4.67 16.98 -18.95
C LYS A 839 -5.15 15.67 -19.56
N VAL A 840 -4.22 14.87 -20.08
CA VAL A 840 -4.53 13.53 -20.63
C VAL A 840 -5.00 12.60 -19.51
N LEU A 841 -4.26 12.53 -18.40
CA LEU A 841 -4.61 11.71 -17.23
C LEU A 841 -5.98 12.04 -16.63
N MET A 842 -6.48 13.27 -16.80
CA MET A 842 -7.83 13.66 -16.35
C MET A 842 -8.98 13.04 -17.14
N ARG A 843 -8.80 12.77 -18.43
CA ARG A 843 -9.85 12.25 -19.33
C ARG A 843 -9.57 10.83 -19.85
N ALA A 844 -8.34 10.34 -19.71
CA ALA A 844 -7.95 9.00 -20.12
C ALA A 844 -8.59 7.90 -19.28
N THR A 845 -9.33 7.02 -19.92
CA THR A 845 -10.03 5.91 -19.24
C THR A 845 -9.39 4.57 -19.55
N ILE A 846 -8.70 4.46 -20.69
CA ILE A 846 -8.08 3.23 -21.15
C ILE A 846 -6.59 3.46 -21.36
N PHE A 847 -5.79 2.65 -20.67
CA PHE A 847 -4.34 2.54 -20.83
C PHE A 847 -4.05 1.12 -21.28
N ALA A 848 -3.68 0.96 -22.54
CA ALA A 848 -3.50 -0.35 -23.19
C ALA A 848 -2.03 -0.60 -23.54
N ARG A 849 -1.63 -1.87 -23.75
CA ARG A 849 -0.22 -2.26 -23.96
C ARG A 849 0.75 -1.66 -22.93
N MET A 850 0.33 -1.61 -21.67
CA MET A 850 1.13 -1.08 -20.57
C MET A 850 2.06 -2.15 -20.00
N ALA A 851 3.35 -1.83 -19.87
CA ALA A 851 4.28 -2.65 -19.11
C ALA A 851 4.02 -2.54 -17.59
N PRO A 852 4.40 -3.53 -16.76
CA PRO A 852 4.20 -3.50 -15.30
C PRO A 852 4.70 -2.21 -14.62
N ASP A 853 5.88 -1.73 -14.99
CA ASP A 853 6.45 -0.48 -14.45
C ASP A 853 5.62 0.74 -14.83
N GLN A 854 5.08 0.75 -16.06
CA GLN A 854 4.20 1.82 -16.52
C GLN A 854 2.88 1.84 -15.76
N LYS A 855 2.35 0.67 -15.35
CA LYS A 855 1.18 0.60 -14.45
C LYS A 855 1.47 1.28 -13.12
N THR A 856 2.65 0.99 -12.54
CA THR A 856 3.11 1.62 -11.29
C THR A 856 3.28 3.13 -11.45
N GLN A 857 3.92 3.58 -12.53
CA GLN A 857 4.11 5.00 -12.86
C GLN A 857 2.76 5.72 -13.01
N LEU A 858 1.79 5.13 -13.71
CA LEU A 858 0.45 5.68 -13.87
C LEU A 858 -0.24 5.91 -12.51
N VAL A 859 -0.17 4.94 -11.59
CA VAL A 859 -0.72 5.10 -10.24
C VAL A 859 -0.06 6.27 -9.49
N LYS A 860 1.27 6.37 -9.52
CA LYS A 860 2.02 7.48 -8.91
C LYS A 860 1.63 8.83 -9.51
N GLU A 861 1.50 8.94 -10.83
CA GLU A 861 1.09 10.19 -11.52
C GLU A 861 -0.34 10.60 -11.18
N LEU A 862 -1.27 9.64 -11.08
CA LEU A 862 -2.64 9.92 -10.63
C LEU A 862 -2.68 10.42 -9.18
N GLN A 863 -1.83 9.89 -8.30
CA GLN A 863 -1.66 10.37 -6.93
C GLN A 863 -1.10 11.81 -6.88
N LYS A 864 -0.14 12.15 -7.76
CA LYS A 864 0.41 13.53 -7.88
C LYS A 864 -0.69 14.54 -8.19
N LEU A 865 -1.72 14.18 -8.97
CA LEU A 865 -2.91 15.02 -9.23
C LEU A 865 -3.87 15.17 -8.03
N ASN A 866 -3.53 14.59 -6.87
CA ASN A 866 -4.32 14.50 -5.64
C ASN A 866 -5.57 13.62 -5.74
N TYR A 867 -5.61 12.64 -6.66
CA TYR A 867 -6.56 11.54 -6.56
C TYR A 867 -6.18 10.63 -5.38
N ARG A 868 -7.18 10.01 -4.78
CA ARG A 868 -7.00 8.80 -3.98
C ARG A 868 -7.28 7.62 -4.91
N VAL A 869 -6.25 6.84 -5.15
CA VAL A 869 -6.21 5.83 -6.21
C VAL A 869 -6.32 4.44 -5.59
N GLY A 870 -7.37 3.72 -5.96
CA GLY A 870 -7.44 2.27 -5.77
C GLY A 870 -6.92 1.54 -7.00
N MET A 871 -6.36 0.36 -6.82
CA MET A 871 -5.97 -0.56 -7.90
C MET A 871 -6.51 -1.95 -7.56
N CYS A 872 -7.10 -2.63 -8.56
CA CYS A 872 -7.51 -4.02 -8.46
C CYS A 872 -6.88 -4.82 -9.60
N GLY A 873 -6.25 -5.94 -9.25
CA GLY A 873 -5.54 -6.81 -10.17
C GLY A 873 -5.44 -8.22 -9.57
N ASP A 874 -5.26 -9.20 -10.43
CA ASP A 874 -5.15 -10.63 -10.12
C ASP A 874 -3.72 -11.15 -10.34
N GLY A 875 -2.99 -10.57 -11.30
CA GLY A 875 -1.63 -11.00 -11.65
C GLY A 875 -0.52 -10.20 -10.97
N ALA A 876 0.71 -10.74 -10.98
CA ALA A 876 1.88 -10.03 -10.47
C ALA A 876 2.36 -8.89 -11.36
N ASN A 877 1.94 -8.86 -12.62
CA ASN A 877 2.12 -7.69 -13.48
C ASN A 877 1.50 -6.42 -12.85
N ASP A 878 0.56 -6.59 -11.92
CA ASP A 878 -0.05 -5.51 -11.15
C ASP A 878 0.56 -5.30 -9.77
N CYS A 879 1.45 -6.18 -9.31
CA CYS A 879 1.99 -6.16 -7.95
C CYS A 879 2.61 -4.80 -7.60
N GLY A 880 3.41 -4.22 -8.50
CA GLY A 880 4.00 -2.89 -8.31
C GLY A 880 2.94 -1.79 -8.18
N ALA A 881 1.89 -1.85 -9.00
CA ALA A 881 0.79 -0.88 -9.02
C ALA A 881 -0.14 -1.04 -7.80
N LEU A 882 -0.45 -2.27 -7.41
CA LEU A 882 -1.22 -2.63 -6.20
C LEU A 882 -0.54 -2.11 -4.94
N ARG A 883 0.79 -2.28 -4.87
CA ARG A 883 1.63 -1.77 -3.77
C ARG A 883 1.65 -0.25 -3.72
N ALA A 884 1.83 0.41 -4.88
CA ALA A 884 1.92 1.86 -4.98
C ALA A 884 0.56 2.56 -4.73
N ALA A 885 -0.56 1.89 -5.00
CA ALA A 885 -1.88 2.44 -4.79
C ALA A 885 -2.16 2.77 -3.31
N ASP A 886 -3.00 3.78 -3.06
CA ASP A 886 -3.47 4.08 -1.71
C ASP A 886 -4.24 2.85 -1.15
N VAL A 887 -5.00 2.20 -2.04
CA VAL A 887 -5.81 1.00 -1.78
C VAL A 887 -5.55 -0.03 -2.89
N GLY A 888 -4.65 -0.97 -2.67
CA GLY A 888 -4.47 -2.14 -3.55
C GLY A 888 -5.36 -3.30 -3.14
N VAL A 889 -6.00 -3.96 -4.10
CA VAL A 889 -6.81 -5.17 -3.90
C VAL A 889 -6.34 -6.27 -4.85
N SER A 890 -5.85 -7.37 -4.30
CA SER A 890 -5.52 -8.58 -5.05
C SER A 890 -6.71 -9.55 -5.07
N LEU A 891 -7.02 -10.12 -6.23
CA LEU A 891 -8.10 -11.11 -6.41
C LEU A 891 -7.64 -12.58 -6.34
N SER A 892 -6.35 -12.82 -6.11
CA SER A 892 -5.75 -14.16 -6.03
C SER A 892 -5.26 -14.45 -4.61
N GLU A 893 -5.34 -15.71 -4.18
CA GLU A 893 -4.75 -16.19 -2.91
C GLU A 893 -3.24 -16.49 -3.02
N ALA A 894 -2.64 -16.37 -4.22
CA ALA A 894 -1.21 -16.63 -4.43
C ALA A 894 -0.33 -15.78 -3.50
N GLU A 895 0.85 -16.26 -3.13
CA GLU A 895 1.75 -15.54 -2.20
C GLU A 895 2.17 -14.14 -2.71
N ALA A 896 2.14 -13.90 -4.03
CA ALA A 896 2.30 -12.57 -4.64
C ALA A 896 1.26 -11.54 -4.13
N SER A 897 0.08 -12.00 -3.71
CA SER A 897 -0.99 -11.18 -3.14
C SER A 897 -0.60 -10.51 -1.82
N VAL A 898 0.43 -10.99 -1.12
CA VAL A 898 0.92 -10.43 0.15
C VAL A 898 1.42 -8.99 -0.02
N ALA A 899 1.84 -8.60 -1.23
CA ALA A 899 2.24 -7.23 -1.52
C ALA A 899 1.06 -6.24 -1.54
N SER A 900 -0.17 -6.73 -1.71
CA SER A 900 -1.37 -5.91 -1.70
C SER A 900 -1.88 -5.72 -0.27
N PRO A 901 -2.29 -4.51 0.14
CA PRO A 901 -2.86 -4.27 1.46
C PRO A 901 -4.15 -5.07 1.74
N PHE A 902 -4.89 -5.40 0.68
CA PHE A 902 -6.11 -6.18 0.73
C PHE A 902 -6.01 -7.36 -0.25
N THR A 903 -6.45 -8.53 0.21
CA THR A 903 -6.55 -9.75 -0.60
C THR A 903 -7.98 -10.27 -0.50
N SER A 904 -8.60 -10.52 -1.65
CA SER A 904 -9.95 -11.08 -1.78
C SER A 904 -9.84 -12.56 -2.13
N LYS A 905 -10.58 -13.40 -1.41
CA LYS A 905 -10.73 -14.82 -1.75
C LYS A 905 -11.61 -15.06 -2.99
N THR A 906 -12.49 -14.12 -3.31
CA THR A 906 -13.34 -14.21 -4.51
C THR A 906 -12.63 -13.56 -5.69
N GLU A 907 -12.52 -14.30 -6.79
CA GLU A 907 -11.89 -13.89 -8.06
C GLU A 907 -12.81 -12.95 -8.88
N ASN A 908 -13.45 -11.97 -8.25
CA ASN A 908 -14.25 -10.97 -8.97
C ASN A 908 -14.17 -9.60 -8.28
N ILE A 909 -14.57 -8.56 -9.01
CA ILE A 909 -14.45 -7.18 -8.52
C ILE A 909 -15.56 -6.76 -7.53
N SER A 910 -16.43 -7.68 -7.08
CA SER A 910 -17.52 -7.38 -6.13
C SER A 910 -17.00 -6.92 -4.76
N CYS A 911 -15.76 -7.29 -4.42
CA CYS A 911 -15.07 -6.85 -3.23
C CYS A 911 -14.83 -5.33 -3.20
N VAL A 912 -14.73 -4.66 -4.35
CA VAL A 912 -14.39 -3.23 -4.44
C VAL A 912 -15.49 -2.32 -3.86
N PRO A 913 -16.76 -2.38 -4.29
CA PRO A 913 -17.83 -1.61 -3.66
C PRO A 913 -17.97 -1.92 -2.17
N LEU A 914 -17.83 -3.18 -1.77
CA LEU A 914 -17.89 -3.62 -0.38
C LEU A 914 -16.80 -2.94 0.46
N LEU A 915 -15.56 -2.96 -0.03
CA LEU A 915 -14.42 -2.33 0.63
C LEU A 915 -14.61 -0.82 0.79
N ILE A 916 -15.14 -0.14 -0.24
CA ILE A 916 -15.40 1.30 -0.18
C ILE A 916 -16.55 1.61 0.80
N ARG A 917 -17.62 0.81 0.80
CA ARG A 917 -18.74 0.94 1.76
C ARG A 917 -18.24 0.80 3.21
N GLU A 918 -17.46 -0.23 3.49
CA GLU A 918 -16.85 -0.45 4.81
C GLU A 918 -15.88 0.67 5.18
N GLY A 919 -15.04 1.12 4.24
CA GLY A 919 -14.13 2.24 4.48
C GLY A 919 -14.85 3.56 4.78
N ARG A 920 -15.98 3.83 4.12
CA ARG A 920 -16.81 5.01 4.43
C ARG A 920 -17.47 4.90 5.79
N CYS A 921 -17.99 3.73 6.14
CA CYS A 921 -18.59 3.46 7.44
C CYS A 921 -17.56 3.58 8.57
N SER A 922 -16.38 2.96 8.41
CA SER A 922 -15.26 3.03 9.35
C SER A 922 -14.81 4.47 9.56
N LEU A 923 -14.62 5.24 8.49
CA LEU A 923 -14.19 6.64 8.58
C LEU A 923 -15.22 7.53 9.31
N VAL A 924 -16.52 7.39 9.00
CA VAL A 924 -17.59 8.12 9.72
C VAL A 924 -17.63 7.71 11.19
N THR A 925 -17.46 6.43 11.48
CA THR A 925 -17.45 5.89 12.84
C THR A 925 -16.25 6.42 13.63
N SER A 926 -15.04 6.39 13.08
CA SER A 926 -13.85 6.95 13.74
C SER A 926 -13.97 8.47 13.96
N VAL A 927 -14.53 9.23 13.02
CA VAL A 927 -14.79 10.68 13.20
C VAL A 927 -15.84 10.93 14.28
N SER A 928 -16.89 10.12 14.32
CA SER A 928 -17.96 10.26 15.32
C SER A 928 -17.45 9.91 16.72
N LEU A 929 -16.68 8.81 16.86
CA LEU A 929 -16.03 8.42 18.11
C LEU A 929 -15.05 9.48 18.61
N PHE A 930 -14.27 10.06 17.69
CA PHE A 930 -13.38 11.18 18.03
C PHE A 930 -14.17 12.38 18.58
N ARG A 931 -15.24 12.78 17.90
CA ARG A 931 -16.10 13.89 18.35
C ARG A 931 -16.76 13.59 19.69
N TYR A 932 -17.21 12.36 19.90
CA TYR A 932 -17.79 11.92 21.17
C TYR A 932 -16.77 12.01 22.30
N MET A 933 -15.56 11.49 22.11
CA MET A 933 -14.49 11.56 23.10
C MET A 933 -14.08 13.00 23.43
N ALA A 934 -14.00 13.87 22.41
CA ALA A 934 -13.73 15.29 22.61
C ALA A 934 -14.84 15.98 23.41
N MET A 935 -16.11 15.73 23.08
CA MET A 935 -17.25 16.30 23.80
C MET A 935 -17.32 15.82 25.25
N TYR A 936 -17.11 14.52 25.49
CA TYR A 936 -17.06 13.96 26.83
C TYR A 936 -16.00 14.67 27.69
N SER A 937 -14.77 14.77 27.18
CA SER A 937 -13.69 15.42 27.94
C SER A 937 -13.97 16.91 28.18
N LEU A 938 -14.59 17.62 27.23
CA LEU A 938 -15.01 19.00 27.43
C LEU A 938 -16.14 19.14 28.47
N ILE A 939 -17.12 18.22 28.49
CA ILE A 939 -18.19 18.20 29.51
C ILE A 939 -17.58 17.99 30.89
N GLN A 940 -16.68 17.02 31.05
CA GLN A 940 -16.02 16.71 32.31
C GLN A 940 -15.11 17.87 32.76
N PHE A 941 -14.32 18.45 31.84
CA PHE A 941 -13.49 19.63 32.09
C PHE A 941 -14.32 20.81 32.57
N CYS A 942 -15.45 21.11 31.93
CA CYS A 942 -16.35 22.18 32.35
C CYS A 942 -16.99 21.91 33.72
N SER A 943 -17.39 20.68 34.00
CA SER A 943 -17.97 20.29 35.29
C SER A 943 -16.98 20.54 36.43
N VAL A 944 -15.72 20.10 36.25
CA VAL A 944 -14.64 20.32 37.22
C VAL A 944 -14.34 21.81 37.38
N LEU A 945 -14.31 22.58 36.29
CA LEU A 945 -14.07 24.03 36.32
C LEU A 945 -15.17 24.78 37.09
N ILE A 946 -16.44 24.45 36.86
CA ILE A 946 -17.59 25.06 37.54
C ILE A 946 -17.53 24.73 39.03
N LEU A 947 -17.39 23.46 39.41
CA LEU A 947 -17.37 23.04 40.81
C LEU A 947 -16.17 23.63 41.58
N SER A 948 -15.01 23.69 40.93
CA SER A 948 -13.81 24.31 41.51
C SER A 948 -13.99 25.81 41.74
N THR A 949 -14.77 26.51 40.90
CA THR A 949 -15.12 27.93 41.10
C THR A 949 -16.00 28.11 42.34
N VAL A 950 -16.88 27.14 42.61
CA VAL A 950 -17.76 27.10 43.80
C VAL A 950 -17.03 26.50 45.02
N LYS A 951 -15.74 26.18 44.92
CA LYS A 951 -14.86 25.65 45.98
C LYS A 951 -15.15 24.21 46.42
N THR A 952 -15.73 23.42 45.53
CA THR A 952 -15.92 21.97 45.71
C THR A 952 -15.33 21.18 44.53
N SER A 953 -15.36 19.85 44.59
CA SER A 953 -14.84 18.95 43.56
C SER A 953 -15.80 17.79 43.31
N VAL A 954 -15.57 17.06 42.22
CA VAL A 954 -16.28 15.81 41.90
C VAL A 954 -15.71 14.68 42.76
N ALA A 955 -16.54 13.68 43.10
CA ALA A 955 -16.09 12.52 43.87
C ALA A 955 -15.37 11.47 43.00
N ASP A 956 -14.42 10.72 43.56
CA ASP A 956 -13.62 9.72 42.86
C ASP A 956 -14.47 8.65 42.13
N LEU A 957 -15.47 8.11 42.82
CA LEU A 957 -16.36 7.08 42.26
C LEU A 957 -17.30 7.66 41.21
N GLN A 958 -17.58 8.97 41.21
CA GLN A 958 -18.35 9.64 40.18
C GLN A 958 -17.53 9.75 38.87
N PHE A 959 -16.22 10.03 38.97
CA PHE A 959 -15.32 9.97 37.81
C PHE A 959 -15.25 8.56 37.23
N LEU A 960 -15.02 7.55 38.08
CA LEU A 960 -14.94 6.16 37.62
C LEU A 960 -16.24 5.69 36.95
N TYR A 961 -17.40 6.06 37.53
CA TYR A 961 -18.71 5.76 36.96
C TYR A 961 -18.91 6.44 35.59
N SER A 962 -18.56 7.71 35.47
CA SER A 962 -18.69 8.45 34.20
C SER A 962 -17.79 7.88 33.11
N ASP A 963 -16.52 7.63 33.43
CA ASP A 963 -15.50 7.30 32.44
C ASP A 963 -15.59 5.83 31.98
N LEU A 964 -15.71 4.90 32.93
CA LEU A 964 -15.70 3.47 32.64
C LEU A 964 -17.10 2.93 32.32
N PHE A 965 -18.09 3.30 33.12
CA PHE A 965 -19.44 2.74 32.96
C PHE A 965 -20.22 3.46 31.86
N LEU A 966 -20.33 4.79 31.91
CA LEU A 966 -21.09 5.51 30.87
C LEU A 966 -20.34 5.59 29.55
N VAL A 967 -19.15 6.21 29.55
CA VAL A 967 -18.49 6.65 28.31
C VAL A 967 -17.81 5.50 27.57
N THR A 968 -17.03 4.67 28.27
CA THR A 968 -16.28 3.58 27.64
C THR A 968 -17.20 2.54 27.01
N LEU A 969 -18.28 2.12 27.70
CA LEU A 969 -19.24 1.17 27.15
C LEU A 969 -19.95 1.72 25.91
N LEU A 970 -20.42 2.96 25.97
CA LEU A 970 -21.06 3.62 24.82
C LEU A 970 -20.10 3.74 23.64
N ALA A 971 -18.84 4.13 23.85
CA ALA A 971 -17.85 4.25 22.79
C ALA A 971 -17.57 2.92 22.08
N ILE A 972 -17.41 1.82 22.81
CA ILE A 972 -17.15 0.50 22.23
C ILE A 972 -18.33 0.02 21.37
N VAL A 973 -19.56 0.20 21.85
CA VAL A 973 -20.77 -0.27 21.15
C VAL A 973 -21.16 0.66 20.00
N MET A 974 -20.92 1.97 20.12
CA MET A 974 -21.09 2.96 19.05
C MET A 974 -20.27 2.60 17.80
N GLY A 975 -19.09 2.00 18.01
CA GLY A 975 -18.19 1.49 16.98
C GLY A 975 -18.75 0.33 16.14
N LYS A 976 -19.74 -0.42 16.64
CA LYS A 976 -20.26 -1.63 15.99
C LYS A 976 -21.19 -1.41 14.81
N GLY A 977 -21.58 -0.18 14.50
CA GLY A 977 -22.60 0.01 13.46
C GLY A 977 -22.15 -0.41 12.06
N ASP A 978 -23.14 -0.85 11.28
CA ASP A 978 -22.94 -1.46 9.97
C ASP A 978 -22.90 -0.44 8.83
N PRO A 979 -22.22 -0.76 7.71
CA PRO A 979 -22.23 0.08 6.52
C PRO A 979 -23.60 0.15 5.87
N SER A 980 -23.88 1.26 5.19
CA SER A 980 -25.06 1.41 4.32
C SER A 980 -25.11 0.33 3.23
N GLU A 981 -26.31 -0.04 2.77
CA GLU A 981 -26.50 -0.99 1.66
C GLU A 981 -26.08 -0.42 0.31
N GLU A 982 -26.20 0.89 0.14
CA GLU A 982 -25.90 1.56 -1.12
C GLU A 982 -24.66 2.45 -1.02
N LEU A 983 -23.95 2.56 -2.15
CA LEU A 983 -22.74 3.38 -2.24
C LEU A 983 -23.11 4.82 -2.63
N HIS A 984 -23.34 5.67 -1.63
CA HIS A 984 -23.77 7.06 -1.87
C HIS A 984 -22.73 7.94 -2.60
N PRO A 985 -23.07 8.87 -3.52
CA PRO A 985 -22.05 9.63 -4.27
C PRO A 985 -21.17 10.58 -3.42
N CYS A 986 -21.74 11.14 -2.34
CA CYS A 986 -20.99 11.99 -1.41
C CYS A 986 -19.92 11.18 -0.65
N ARG A 987 -18.77 11.80 -0.35
CA ARG A 987 -17.68 11.15 0.41
C ARG A 987 -17.63 11.73 1.83
N PRO A 988 -17.54 10.90 2.88
CA PRO A 988 -17.56 11.36 4.28
C PRO A 988 -16.37 12.27 4.58
N PRO A 989 -16.47 13.34 5.37
CA PRO A 989 -15.33 14.21 5.70
C PRO A 989 -14.20 13.42 6.41
N ALA A 990 -12.93 13.71 6.07
CA ALA A 990 -11.76 13.06 6.71
C ALA A 990 -10.92 14.03 7.55
N SER A 991 -11.32 15.31 7.61
CA SER A 991 -10.58 16.34 8.35
C SER A 991 -11.38 16.73 9.56
N LEU A 992 -10.75 16.64 10.73
CA LEU A 992 -11.36 16.93 12.02
C LEU A 992 -11.41 18.44 12.28
N LEU A 993 -10.51 19.21 11.67
CA LEU A 993 -10.40 20.66 11.84
C LEU A 993 -11.25 21.46 10.83
N THR A 994 -12.34 20.87 10.34
CA THR A 994 -13.26 21.59 9.44
C THR A 994 -14.21 22.47 10.25
N LEU A 995 -14.57 23.63 9.70
CA LEU A 995 -15.46 24.59 10.37
C LEU A 995 -16.77 23.98 10.92
N PRO A 996 -17.47 23.06 10.22
CA PRO A 996 -18.69 22.46 10.76
C PRO A 996 -18.43 21.53 11.95
N VAL A 997 -17.29 20.82 11.95
CA VAL A 997 -16.92 19.94 13.07
C VAL A 997 -16.50 20.77 14.28
N LEU A 998 -15.59 21.73 14.10
CA LEU A 998 -15.13 22.59 15.20
C LEU A 998 -16.24 23.51 15.72
N GLY A 999 -17.07 24.05 14.82
CA GLY A 999 -18.23 24.85 15.17
C GLY A 999 -19.30 24.04 15.91
N SER A 1000 -19.58 22.81 15.48
CA SER A 1000 -20.47 21.90 16.22
C SER A 1000 -19.93 21.60 17.62
N LEU A 1001 -18.65 21.23 17.76
CA LEU A 1001 -18.04 21.00 19.08
C LEU A 1001 -18.18 22.24 19.97
N PHE A 1002 -17.82 23.43 19.46
CA PHE A 1002 -17.91 24.67 20.22
C PHE A 1002 -19.34 24.99 20.67
N ILE A 1003 -20.32 24.93 19.75
CA ILE A 1003 -21.73 25.24 20.07
C ILE A 1003 -22.26 24.27 21.11
N HIS A 1004 -22.01 22.96 20.94
CA HIS A 1004 -22.44 21.96 21.92
C HIS A 1004 -21.76 22.15 23.28
N THR A 1005 -20.46 22.49 23.31
CA THR A 1005 -19.77 22.80 24.58
C THR A 1005 -20.39 24.01 25.28
N CYS A 1006 -20.74 25.07 24.55
CA CYS A 1006 -21.45 26.20 25.13
C CYS A 1006 -22.80 25.79 25.71
N MET A 1007 -23.58 24.96 25.00
CA MET A 1007 -24.88 24.47 25.47
C MET A 1007 -24.76 23.57 26.70
N THR A 1008 -23.75 22.71 26.77
CA THR A 1008 -23.51 21.87 27.95
C THR A 1008 -23.12 22.70 29.17
N VAL A 1009 -22.26 23.71 28.99
CA VAL A 1009 -21.89 24.66 30.06
C VAL A 1009 -23.11 25.44 30.56
N LEU A 1010 -23.93 25.97 29.66
CA LEU A 1010 -25.16 26.69 30.03
C LEU A 1010 -26.12 25.77 30.81
N GLY A 1011 -26.26 24.51 30.40
CA GLY A 1011 -27.05 23.53 31.15
C GLY A 1011 -26.53 23.31 32.57
N GLN A 1012 -25.22 23.10 32.73
CA GLN A 1012 -24.59 22.88 34.05
C GLN A 1012 -24.72 24.11 34.96
N LEU A 1013 -24.53 25.31 34.42
CA LEU A 1013 -24.74 26.55 35.16
C LEU A 1013 -26.21 26.75 35.54
N ALA A 1014 -27.15 26.37 34.66
CA ALA A 1014 -28.58 26.42 34.98
C ALA A 1014 -28.92 25.46 36.12
N ALA A 1015 -28.42 24.21 36.10
CA ALA A 1015 -28.62 23.28 37.21
C ALA A 1015 -28.06 23.82 38.53
N LEU A 1016 -26.85 24.40 38.51
CA LEU A 1016 -26.27 25.04 39.68
C LEU A 1016 -27.15 26.20 40.19
N PHE A 1017 -27.54 27.12 39.30
CA PHE A 1017 -28.34 28.29 39.66
C PHE A 1017 -29.70 27.89 40.22
N ILE A 1018 -30.39 26.95 39.57
CA ILE A 1018 -31.67 26.40 40.04
C ILE A 1018 -31.49 25.84 41.45
N THR A 1019 -30.45 25.05 41.70
CA THR A 1019 -30.14 24.49 43.03
C THR A 1019 -29.90 25.58 44.07
N THR A 1020 -29.09 26.59 43.75
CA THR A 1020 -28.80 27.69 44.68
C THR A 1020 -29.99 28.63 44.95
N SER A 1021 -30.99 28.61 44.06
CA SER A 1021 -32.20 29.44 44.19
C SER A 1021 -33.31 28.81 45.04
N GLN A 1022 -33.17 27.53 45.43
CA GLN A 1022 -34.19 26.86 46.23
C GLN A 1022 -34.15 27.30 47.70
N ASP A 1023 -35.31 27.36 48.35
CA ASP A 1023 -35.43 27.80 49.75
C ASP A 1023 -34.76 26.84 50.74
N TRP A 1024 -34.63 25.55 50.38
CA TRP A 1024 -33.98 24.53 51.20
C TRP A 1024 -32.48 24.39 50.94
N TYR A 1025 -31.90 25.24 50.08
CA TYR A 1025 -30.48 25.18 49.73
C TYR A 1025 -29.58 25.50 50.93
N ILE A 1026 -28.54 24.66 51.13
CA ILE A 1026 -27.55 24.84 52.19
C ILE A 1026 -26.23 25.26 51.56
N PRO A 1027 -25.71 26.47 51.89
CA PRO A 1027 -24.45 26.94 51.31
C PRO A 1027 -23.24 26.15 51.84
N LEU A 1028 -22.23 26.01 50.98
CA LEU A 1028 -20.99 25.29 51.30
C LEU A 1028 -20.21 25.88 52.48
N ASN A 1029 -19.53 24.99 53.20
CA ASN A 1029 -18.64 25.39 54.29
C ASN A 1029 -17.39 26.11 53.74
N SER A 1030 -17.32 27.42 53.96
CA SER A 1030 -16.27 28.27 53.41
C SER A 1030 -14.85 28.04 53.95
N THR A 1031 -14.69 27.20 54.99
CA THR A 1031 -13.40 26.90 55.63
C THR A 1031 -12.75 25.61 55.14
N VAL A 1032 -13.49 24.77 54.41
CA VAL A 1032 -13.04 23.48 53.89
C VAL A 1032 -13.08 23.56 52.35
N PHE A 1033 -12.21 22.83 51.66
CA PHE A 1033 -12.06 22.92 50.20
C PHE A 1033 -11.99 21.52 49.55
N GLY A 1034 -12.44 21.45 48.29
CA GLY A 1034 -12.30 20.24 47.46
C GLY A 1034 -13.15 19.06 47.97
N THR A 1035 -12.55 17.87 48.00
CA THR A 1035 -13.22 16.61 48.35
C THR A 1035 -13.69 16.55 49.81
N ALA A 1036 -13.07 17.36 50.68
CA ALA A 1036 -13.48 17.46 52.08
C ALA A 1036 -14.85 18.15 52.27
N ASN A 1037 -15.38 18.84 51.25
CA ASN A 1037 -16.74 19.40 51.24
C ASN A 1037 -17.82 18.43 50.73
N LEU A 1038 -17.47 17.17 50.41
CA LEU A 1038 -18.42 16.17 49.93
C LEU A 1038 -19.06 15.41 51.11
N PRO A 1039 -20.34 15.02 51.03
CA PRO A 1039 -21.30 15.26 49.93
C PRO A 1039 -21.93 16.67 49.99
N ASN A 1040 -22.24 17.28 48.84
CA ASN A 1040 -22.92 18.57 48.75
C ASN A 1040 -23.92 18.66 47.57
N MET A 1041 -24.79 19.67 47.59
CA MET A 1041 -25.90 19.84 46.65
C MET A 1041 -25.43 20.29 45.27
N GLU A 1042 -24.38 21.11 45.20
CA GLU A 1042 -23.79 21.64 43.97
C GLU A 1042 -23.15 20.54 43.13
N ASN A 1043 -22.34 19.67 43.76
CA ASN A 1043 -21.75 18.52 43.09
C ASN A 1043 -22.82 17.55 42.61
N THR A 1044 -23.82 17.26 43.46
CA THR A 1044 -24.91 16.32 43.11
C THR A 1044 -25.69 16.81 41.88
N SER A 1045 -26.13 18.07 41.87
CA SER A 1045 -26.88 18.64 40.74
C SER A 1045 -26.09 18.70 39.43
N VAL A 1046 -24.80 19.06 39.48
CA VAL A 1046 -23.93 19.09 38.29
C VAL A 1046 -23.60 17.68 37.80
N PHE A 1047 -23.33 16.72 38.71
CA PHE A 1047 -23.10 15.32 38.37
C PHE A 1047 -24.31 14.69 37.69
N ASP A 1048 -25.51 14.90 38.25
CA ASP A 1048 -26.76 14.35 37.73
C ASP A 1048 -27.03 14.84 36.29
N LEU A 1049 -26.90 16.15 36.04
CA LEU A 1049 -27.09 16.70 34.70
C LEU A 1049 -25.98 16.28 33.72
N SER A 1050 -24.71 16.30 34.15
CA SER A 1050 -23.58 15.92 33.30
C SER A 1050 -23.66 14.43 32.88
N GLY A 1051 -24.15 13.55 33.76
CA GLY A 1051 -24.43 12.15 33.44
C GLY A 1051 -25.39 11.98 32.26
N PHE A 1052 -26.48 12.77 32.21
CA PHE A 1052 -27.35 12.80 31.03
C PHE A 1052 -26.67 13.39 29.80
N GLN A 1053 -25.86 14.46 29.96
CA GLN A 1053 -25.15 15.10 28.85
C GLN A 1053 -24.19 14.13 28.14
N TYR A 1054 -23.52 13.21 28.86
CA TYR A 1054 -22.69 12.17 28.25
C TYR A 1054 -23.50 11.24 27.34
N ILE A 1055 -24.71 10.84 27.76
CA ILE A 1055 -25.60 9.96 26.99
C ILE A 1055 -26.16 10.73 25.77
N ILE A 1056 -26.60 11.98 25.98
CA ILE A 1056 -27.15 12.85 24.95
C ILE A 1056 -26.13 13.06 23.82
N MET A 1057 -24.88 13.38 24.16
CA MET A 1057 -23.83 13.58 23.14
C MET A 1057 -23.50 12.32 22.36
N ALA A 1058 -23.60 11.12 22.96
CA ALA A 1058 -23.43 9.87 22.24
C ALA A 1058 -24.46 9.71 21.11
N VAL A 1059 -25.70 10.16 21.33
CA VAL A 1059 -26.77 10.14 20.32
C VAL A 1059 -26.56 11.24 19.28
N VAL A 1060 -26.37 12.49 19.72
CA VAL A 1060 -26.28 13.67 18.84
C VAL A 1060 -25.10 13.59 17.87
N VAL A 1061 -23.95 13.09 18.33
CA VAL A 1061 -22.73 13.02 17.51
C VAL A 1061 -22.71 11.80 16.58
N THR A 1062 -23.48 10.74 16.88
CA THR A 1062 -23.49 9.51 16.07
C THR A 1062 -24.32 9.70 14.79
N LYS A 1063 -23.63 9.89 13.68
CA LYS A 1063 -24.28 9.99 12.36
C LYS A 1063 -24.47 8.62 11.73
N GLY A 1064 -25.67 8.41 11.17
CA GLY A 1064 -26.03 7.21 10.43
C GLY A 1064 -25.91 7.39 8.92
N TYR A 1065 -27.07 7.52 8.27
CA TYR A 1065 -27.21 7.68 6.82
C TYR A 1065 -26.46 8.93 6.32
N PRO A 1066 -25.84 8.93 5.12
CA PRO A 1066 -25.90 7.93 4.04
C PRO A 1066 -24.81 6.86 4.05
N HIS A 1067 -23.86 6.88 4.99
CA HIS A 1067 -22.68 5.99 4.96
C HIS A 1067 -22.76 4.82 5.93
N LYS A 1068 -23.51 4.98 7.02
CA LYS A 1068 -23.75 3.98 8.05
C LYS A 1068 -25.26 3.71 8.10
N LYS A 1069 -25.67 2.52 8.51
CA LYS A 1069 -27.09 2.26 8.80
C LYS A 1069 -27.57 3.22 9.90
N PRO A 1070 -28.87 3.58 9.91
CA PRO A 1070 -29.46 4.37 10.97
C PRO A 1070 -29.23 3.77 12.37
N LEU A 1071 -29.27 4.61 13.40
CA LEU A 1071 -28.94 4.24 14.78
C LEU A 1071 -29.73 3.02 15.29
N TYR A 1072 -31.01 2.92 14.93
CA TYR A 1072 -31.93 1.88 15.39
C TYR A 1072 -31.59 0.46 14.91
N HIS A 1073 -30.71 0.31 13.91
CA HIS A 1073 -30.21 -1.02 13.51
C HIS A 1073 -29.19 -1.59 14.50
N ASN A 1074 -28.48 -0.72 15.25
CA ASN A 1074 -27.56 -1.17 16.28
C ASN A 1074 -28.32 -1.40 17.59
N LEU A 1075 -29.01 -2.53 17.68
CA LEU A 1075 -29.86 -2.89 18.83
C LEU A 1075 -29.08 -2.89 20.15
N VAL A 1076 -27.81 -3.31 20.13
CA VAL A 1076 -26.96 -3.31 21.32
C VAL A 1076 -26.69 -1.89 21.80
N PHE A 1077 -26.43 -0.95 20.87
CA PHE A 1077 -26.23 0.46 21.22
C PHE A 1077 -27.51 1.09 21.77
N LEU A 1078 -28.65 0.85 21.11
CA LEU A 1078 -29.94 1.39 21.53
C LEU A 1078 -30.38 0.84 22.89
N GLY A 1079 -30.21 -0.47 23.12
CA GLY A 1079 -30.48 -1.09 24.42
C GLY A 1079 -29.60 -0.51 25.53
N LEU A 1080 -28.31 -0.32 25.24
CA LEU A 1080 -27.39 0.28 26.20
C LEU A 1080 -27.76 1.75 26.53
N LEU A 1081 -28.13 2.55 25.52
CA LEU A 1081 -28.62 3.91 25.72
C LEU A 1081 -29.86 3.95 26.63
N PHE A 1082 -30.83 3.07 26.39
CA PHE A 1082 -32.03 2.99 27.21
C PHE A 1082 -31.70 2.61 28.65
N VAL A 1083 -30.83 1.60 28.85
CA VAL A 1083 -30.36 1.19 30.18
C VAL A 1083 -29.64 2.34 30.88
N HIS A 1084 -28.75 3.06 30.20
CA HIS A 1084 -28.02 4.18 30.78
C HIS A 1084 -28.95 5.34 31.15
N PHE A 1085 -29.90 5.67 30.27
CA PHE A 1085 -30.87 6.73 30.53
C PHE A 1085 -31.80 6.38 31.71
N ALA A 1086 -32.28 5.13 31.76
CA ALA A 1086 -33.09 4.62 32.85
C ALA A 1086 -32.31 4.60 34.17
N LEU A 1087 -31.06 4.17 34.14
CA LEU A 1087 -30.18 4.14 35.32
C LEU A 1087 -29.90 5.54 35.85
N MET A 1088 -29.61 6.52 34.98
CA MET A 1088 -29.42 7.92 35.39
C MET A 1088 -30.71 8.51 35.95
N THR A 1089 -31.85 8.26 35.31
CA THR A 1089 -33.15 8.72 35.82
C THR A 1089 -33.46 8.11 37.19
N TRP A 1090 -33.19 6.82 37.37
CA TRP A 1090 -33.33 6.15 38.66
C TRP A 1090 -32.39 6.73 39.72
N LEU A 1091 -31.13 7.00 39.36
CA LEU A 1091 -30.14 7.59 40.25
C LEU A 1091 -30.54 8.99 40.73
N VAL A 1092 -31.17 9.81 39.88
CA VAL A 1092 -31.66 11.15 40.25
C VAL A 1092 -32.92 11.09 41.11
N LEU A 1093 -33.90 10.27 40.72
CA LEU A 1093 -35.21 10.24 41.41
C LEU A 1093 -35.12 9.54 42.76
N TYR A 1094 -34.49 8.36 42.79
CA TYR A 1094 -34.43 7.51 43.98
C TYR A 1094 -33.07 6.81 44.11
N PRO A 1095 -32.00 7.56 44.46
CA PRO A 1095 -30.72 6.96 44.77
C PRO A 1095 -30.84 6.17 46.08
N GLY A 1096 -30.82 4.84 46.00
CA GLY A 1096 -30.84 3.97 47.19
C GLY A 1096 -29.68 4.29 48.15
N PRO A 1097 -29.78 3.92 49.44
CA PRO A 1097 -28.81 4.31 50.48
C PRO A 1097 -27.39 3.81 50.19
N PHE A 1098 -27.27 2.67 49.51
CA PHE A 1098 -25.98 2.15 49.06
C PHE A 1098 -25.32 3.07 48.02
N PHE A 1099 -26.02 3.41 46.94
CA PHE A 1099 -25.48 4.23 45.85
C PHE A 1099 -25.26 5.68 46.27
N SER A 1100 -26.16 6.27 47.07
CA SER A 1100 -25.96 7.61 47.63
C SER A 1100 -24.69 7.67 48.49
N ARG A 1101 -24.43 6.65 49.31
CA ARG A 1101 -23.21 6.60 50.14
C ARG A 1101 -21.94 6.40 49.31
N GLN A 1102 -21.95 5.51 48.32
CA GLN A 1102 -20.78 5.20 47.50
C GLN A 1102 -20.44 6.34 46.54
N LEU A 1103 -21.42 6.90 45.84
CA LEU A 1103 -21.22 8.02 44.91
C LEU A 1103 -21.18 9.38 45.63
N GLN A 1104 -21.25 9.42 46.96
CA GLN A 1104 -21.27 10.63 47.78
C GLN A 1104 -22.32 11.66 47.29
N LEU A 1105 -23.52 11.18 46.95
CA LEU A 1105 -24.64 12.00 46.51
C LEU A 1105 -25.37 12.57 47.72
N TYR A 1106 -25.65 13.87 47.68
CA TYR A 1106 -26.44 14.52 48.71
C TYR A 1106 -27.92 14.14 48.57
N ASN A 1107 -28.57 13.75 49.67
CA ASN A 1107 -29.96 13.33 49.66
C ASN A 1107 -30.91 14.54 49.64
N ILE A 1108 -31.32 14.95 48.45
CA ILE A 1108 -32.35 15.98 48.25
C ILE A 1108 -33.74 15.33 48.40
N THR A 1109 -34.56 15.82 49.32
CA THR A 1109 -35.89 15.25 49.61
C THR A 1109 -36.99 15.74 48.66
N ASP A 1110 -36.78 16.90 48.04
CA ASP A 1110 -37.74 17.54 47.13
C ASP A 1110 -37.84 16.78 45.79
N MET A 1111 -39.02 16.22 45.52
CA MET A 1111 -39.30 15.48 44.29
C MET A 1111 -39.56 16.39 43.09
N ASP A 1112 -40.10 17.59 43.31
CA ASP A 1112 -40.38 18.54 42.23
C ASP A 1112 -39.07 19.04 41.63
N PHE A 1113 -38.08 19.33 42.49
CA PHE A 1113 -36.72 19.66 42.06
C PHE A 1113 -36.06 18.53 41.24
N LYS A 1114 -36.17 17.27 41.70
CA LYS A 1114 -35.60 16.13 40.97
C LYS A 1114 -36.24 15.95 39.59
N MET A 1115 -37.56 16.09 39.50
CA MET A 1115 -38.28 16.05 38.22
C MET A 1115 -37.91 17.23 37.32
N LEU A 1116 -37.70 18.42 37.89
CA LEU A 1116 -37.22 19.59 37.16
C LEU A 1116 -35.83 19.33 36.56
N LEU A 1117 -34.91 18.70 37.28
CA LEU A 1117 -33.57 18.37 36.78
C LEU A 1117 -33.62 17.42 35.58
N VAL A 1118 -34.48 16.39 35.65
CA VAL A 1118 -34.74 15.47 34.52
C VAL A 1118 -35.38 16.21 33.34
N ALA A 1119 -36.30 17.16 33.60
CA ALA A 1119 -36.92 17.98 32.55
C ALA A 1119 -35.89 18.90 31.86
N VAL A 1120 -34.95 19.48 32.60
CA VAL A 1120 -33.84 20.27 32.06
C VAL A 1120 -32.94 19.39 31.18
N ALA A 1121 -32.66 18.15 31.59
CA ALA A 1121 -31.91 17.19 30.77
C ALA A 1121 -32.66 16.84 29.46
N ALA A 1122 -33.97 16.64 29.52
CA ALA A 1122 -34.80 16.38 28.35
C ALA A 1122 -34.83 17.57 27.37
N LEU A 1123 -34.92 18.80 27.90
CA LEU A 1123 -34.81 20.02 27.10
C LEU A 1123 -33.43 20.15 26.45
N ASN A 1124 -32.36 19.85 27.19
CA ASN A 1124 -30.99 19.84 26.67
C ASN A 1124 -30.86 18.88 25.48
N PHE A 1125 -31.41 17.66 25.58
CA PHE A 1125 -31.44 16.69 24.49
C PHE A 1125 -32.13 17.26 23.24
N LEU A 1126 -33.33 17.82 23.39
CA LEU A 1126 -34.10 18.36 22.27
C LEU A 1126 -33.33 19.48 21.55
N VAL A 1127 -32.77 20.43 22.32
CA VAL A 1127 -32.03 21.57 21.77
C VAL A 1127 -30.77 21.10 21.04
N CYS A 1128 -29.95 20.27 21.68
CA CYS A 1128 -28.72 19.75 21.08
C CYS A 1128 -28.99 18.94 19.80
N PHE A 1129 -30.07 18.15 19.78
CA PHE A 1129 -30.47 17.40 18.60
C PHE A 1129 -30.88 18.32 17.44
N VAL A 1130 -31.76 19.29 17.68
CA VAL A 1130 -32.20 20.26 16.65
C VAL A 1130 -31.02 21.05 16.09
N VAL A 1131 -30.11 21.50 16.96
CA VAL A 1131 -28.94 22.29 16.57
C VAL A 1131 -28.01 21.47 15.67
N GLU A 1132 -27.76 20.20 15.98
CA GLU A 1132 -26.91 19.36 15.12
C GLU A 1132 -27.56 19.11 13.75
N VAL A 1133 -28.89 18.91 13.71
CA VAL A 1133 -29.63 18.81 12.45
C VAL A 1133 -29.51 20.09 11.62
N LEU A 1134 -29.60 21.28 12.24
CA LEU A 1134 -29.40 22.56 11.56
C LEU A 1134 -27.96 22.74 11.03
N ILE A 1135 -26.97 22.28 11.80
CA ILE A 1135 -25.56 22.28 11.37
C ILE A 1135 -25.38 21.37 10.14
N ASP A 1136 -26.02 20.21 10.12
CA ASP A 1136 -25.97 19.26 8.99
C ASP A 1136 -26.70 19.77 7.75
N LEU A 1137 -27.81 20.49 7.91
CA LEU A 1137 -28.50 21.20 6.84
C LEU A 1137 -27.66 22.37 6.27
N GLY A 1138 -26.56 22.72 6.92
CA GLY A 1138 -25.58 23.66 6.39
C GLY A 1138 -25.67 25.07 6.95
N MET A 1139 -26.28 25.28 8.12
CA MET A 1139 -26.30 26.59 8.81
C MET A 1139 -24.90 27.23 8.90
N LEU A 1140 -23.88 26.44 9.24
CA LEU A 1140 -22.48 26.90 9.30
C LEU A 1140 -21.82 27.07 7.91
N ASN A 1141 -22.42 26.50 6.86
CA ASN A 1141 -21.98 26.72 5.47
C ASN A 1141 -22.53 28.03 4.90
N CYS A 1142 -23.66 28.57 5.40
CA CYS A 1142 -24.11 29.92 5.05
C CYS A 1142 -23.05 30.98 5.39
N LEU A 1143 -22.33 30.79 6.50
CA LEU A 1143 -21.17 31.63 6.86
C LEU A 1143 -20.00 31.55 5.85
N ARG A 1144 -19.94 30.50 5.01
CA ARG A 1144 -18.93 30.41 3.93
C ARG A 1144 -19.32 31.22 2.69
N LEU A 1145 -20.61 31.49 2.45
CA LEU A 1145 -21.04 32.37 1.36
C LEU A 1145 -20.47 33.78 1.52
N LEU A 1146 -20.32 34.24 2.77
CA LEU A 1146 -19.68 35.51 3.12
C LEU A 1146 -18.16 35.55 2.83
N ARG A 1147 -17.50 34.39 2.62
CA ARG A 1147 -16.04 34.29 2.48
C ARG A 1147 -15.53 34.13 1.04
N GLY A 1148 -16.43 34.21 0.05
CA GLY A 1148 -16.14 34.02 -1.38
C GLY A 1148 -15.84 32.58 -1.79
N ARG A 1149 -16.12 32.21 -3.05
CA ARG A 1149 -15.78 30.89 -3.60
C ARG A 1149 -14.26 30.73 -3.72
N ARG A 1150 -13.64 30.02 -2.76
CA ARG A 1150 -12.22 29.65 -2.87
C ARG A 1150 -12.05 28.49 -3.85
N GLN A 1151 -11.08 28.62 -4.77
CA GLN A 1151 -10.67 27.53 -5.65
C GLN A 1151 -10.25 26.29 -4.85
N SER A 1152 -10.54 25.11 -5.38
CA SER A 1152 -10.18 23.86 -4.70
C SER A 1152 -8.65 23.69 -4.62
N LYS A 1153 -8.14 23.29 -3.45
CA LYS A 1153 -6.72 22.94 -3.29
C LYS A 1153 -6.28 21.70 -4.10
N LYS A 1154 -7.23 20.91 -4.60
CA LYS A 1154 -6.96 19.67 -5.35
C LYS A 1154 -6.69 19.98 -6.82
N GLN A 1155 -5.55 19.55 -7.34
CA GLN A 1155 -5.14 19.84 -8.72
C GLN A 1155 -6.13 19.31 -9.75
N TYR A 1156 -6.58 18.05 -9.64
CA TYR A 1156 -7.55 17.48 -10.58
C TYR A 1156 -8.87 18.26 -10.67
N LYS A 1157 -9.33 18.85 -9.56
CA LYS A 1157 -10.58 19.64 -9.55
C LYS A 1157 -10.41 20.97 -10.29
N ARG A 1158 -9.26 21.63 -10.08
CA ARG A 1158 -8.93 22.86 -10.83
C ARG A 1158 -8.79 22.55 -12.31
N LEU A 1159 -8.11 21.46 -12.63
CA LEU A 1159 -7.89 21.04 -14.00
C LEU A 1159 -9.21 20.67 -14.69
N ASN A 1160 -10.15 20.02 -14.01
CA ASN A 1160 -11.47 19.73 -14.58
C ASN A 1160 -12.25 20.98 -14.97
N VAL A 1161 -12.20 22.04 -14.15
CA VAL A 1161 -12.83 23.34 -14.45
C VAL A 1161 -12.13 24.01 -15.64
N VAL A 1162 -10.79 24.03 -15.64
CA VAL A 1162 -10.02 24.59 -16.77
C VAL A 1162 -10.34 23.86 -18.09
N LEU A 1163 -10.49 22.54 -18.03
CA LEU A 1163 -10.81 21.72 -19.20
C LEU A 1163 -12.27 21.81 -19.64
N SER A 1164 -13.22 22.05 -18.71
CA SER A 1164 -14.62 22.30 -19.09
C SER A 1164 -14.80 23.67 -19.74
N ASP A 1165 -14.00 24.65 -19.33
CA ASP A 1165 -14.09 26.03 -19.81
C ASP A 1165 -13.25 26.26 -21.09
N SER A 1166 -12.39 25.31 -21.45
CA SER A 1166 -11.55 25.40 -22.65
C SER A 1166 -12.28 24.90 -23.90
N ALA A 1167 -12.66 25.82 -24.79
CA ALA A 1167 -13.31 25.52 -26.06
C ALA A 1167 -12.40 24.84 -27.12
N SER A 1168 -11.11 24.63 -26.82
CA SER A 1168 -10.09 24.14 -27.76
C SER A 1168 -9.45 22.81 -27.36
N TRP A 1169 -9.99 22.13 -26.34
CA TRP A 1169 -9.45 20.87 -25.83
C TRP A 1169 -10.50 19.74 -25.91
N PRO A 1170 -10.14 18.54 -26.43
CA PRO A 1170 -8.82 18.14 -26.94
C PRO A 1170 -8.59 18.62 -28.39
N PRO A 1171 -7.37 19.02 -28.77
CA PRO A 1171 -7.07 19.50 -30.13
C PRO A 1171 -7.05 18.31 -31.11
N LEU A 1172 -8.22 18.00 -31.68
CA LEU A 1172 -8.42 16.90 -32.62
C LEU A 1172 -7.61 17.12 -33.91
N ASN A 1173 -6.89 16.08 -34.34
CA ASN A 1173 -6.08 16.01 -35.57
C ASN A 1173 -5.00 17.10 -35.73
N ARG A 1174 -4.72 17.91 -34.71
CA ARG A 1174 -3.60 18.86 -34.69
C ARG A 1174 -2.38 18.20 -34.06
N THR A 1175 -1.24 18.29 -34.73
CA THR A 1175 0.06 17.84 -34.20
C THR A 1175 0.64 18.93 -33.30
N LEU A 1176 0.93 18.59 -32.05
CA LEU A 1176 1.61 19.45 -31.08
C LEU A 1176 3.09 19.06 -31.00
N SER A 1177 3.97 20.06 -31.01
CA SER A 1177 5.41 19.93 -30.79
C SER A 1177 5.78 20.29 -29.34
N PRO A 1178 6.86 19.73 -28.78
CA PRO A 1178 7.31 20.06 -27.42
C PRO A 1178 7.71 21.53 -27.30
N THR A 1179 7.48 22.13 -26.13
CA THR A 1179 7.88 23.52 -25.84
C THR A 1179 9.40 23.68 -25.78
N SER A 1180 9.91 24.84 -26.20
CA SER A 1180 11.35 25.16 -26.29
C SER A 1180 12.13 24.92 -24.99
N HIS A 1181 11.49 25.06 -23.83
CA HIS A 1181 12.08 24.81 -22.51
C HIS A 1181 12.39 23.32 -22.24
N THR A 1182 11.63 22.40 -22.83
CA THR A 1182 11.84 20.96 -22.65
C THR A 1182 13.02 20.47 -23.50
N ILE A 1183 13.20 21.06 -24.68
CA ILE A 1183 14.31 20.77 -25.60
C ILE A 1183 15.66 21.20 -24.99
N ALA A 1184 15.71 22.35 -24.31
CA ALA A 1184 16.93 22.87 -23.67
C ALA A 1184 17.37 22.14 -22.38
N CYS A 1185 16.49 21.34 -21.77
CA CYS A 1185 16.84 20.48 -20.63
C CYS A 1185 17.31 19.08 -21.05
N LEU A 1186 17.05 18.69 -22.30
CA LEU A 1186 17.42 17.40 -22.89
C LEU A 1186 18.71 17.48 -23.73
N SER A 1187 19.06 18.68 -24.23
CA SER A 1187 20.42 19.02 -24.72
C SER A 1187 21.35 19.36 -23.57
#